data_AF-A0A542AIX6-F1
#
_entry.id   AF-A0A542AIX6-F1
#
_cell.length_a   1.000
_cell.length_b   1.000
_cell.length_c   1.000
_cell.angle_alpha   90.00
_cell.angle_beta   90.00
_cell.angle_gamma   90.00
#
_symmetry.space_group_name_H-M   'P 1'
#
loop_
_entity.id
_entity.type
_entity.pdbx_description
1 polymer ?
#
loop_
_entity_poly.entity_id
_entity_poly.type
_entity_poly.pdbx_seq_one_letter_code
_entity_poly.pdbx_strand_id
1 'polypeptide(L)'
;MNLVTQSSMILLPKTVSEATDAPSFSSTVDSASKLSDTIQNLWWLAVVIFTALILIVALFSIRRKTIKYTRTQINRLIKNRKYIPGIFVELNESKEVLRYFVYSRKWKERLIKSFNFLYDNAYGDILRKACNDPSACFHLRKTATLEEIEKAVTSALDLHNRFRHAKEELRPDYSQSQYLFEINYSTYMETLEALQQYIEAANGRYLILTGSAGNGKTNLLCSISELLIKLKEAVVLLNSRDIEGDVLGFLFNELKLPEIYKKHTGLYLSLVNLLLTIQRKHLFIIIDAINENDNDGFGNRIVAFCNEAFKYSRVKVIVSCRNEYYQERFQEYLVEKVDTSAFEFDLKEQRYTSAAIDRIIKAYSKYFNYDGTISPAVQNVLSEQLLLLRIFFEVNKDGNIDVLSVRKHEIFAQYIETAKKNGGENIENLLDTLADAMLANNNFDEISLLELEKAGISPKMIKETVDSSILISKKLVFHEGTIARNETEVVYFVFDEMRDYYLARRILLKNIAAGSMDGNAILTKLKELKEAGVSCTEGIIHYTYVFFRTDATVVGSSETEKLCNAILDIYRIHDGRETQSYWKTHHREEFQNLGLRIILTSGLPMTDFEVSYIQDCLRKDPYEDGGVFFDTMLDGTIYEGIYDLDTYLDILLGMKDKDAILNAFSKITARNGIENRFLPADLVKDHKKLADIAPASALQIQKVAELFLCCFKLNDTDVQDQLIGYFYTLPAHDKVQQEMISRIRKACGLEVNDYE
;
A
#
# COMPACT_ATOMS: atom_id res chain seq x y z
N MET A 1 -92.08 52.73 -5.76
CA MET A 1 -90.99 53.40 -6.51
C MET A 1 -89.69 52.71 -6.09
N ASN A 2 -88.88 52.23 -7.04
CA ASN A 2 -87.67 51.37 -6.90
C ASN A 2 -87.97 49.94 -6.34
N LEU A 3 -87.73 48.82 -7.06
CA LEU A 3 -86.46 48.15 -7.43
C LEU A 3 -85.49 48.03 -6.23
N VAL A 4 -84.87 46.90 -5.84
CA VAL A 4 -84.79 45.49 -6.34
C VAL A 4 -84.20 44.64 -5.16
N THR A 5 -84.51 43.36 -4.86
CA THR A 5 -84.15 42.08 -5.55
C THR A 5 -84.76 40.84 -4.83
N GLN A 6 -84.61 39.64 -5.43
CA GLN A 6 -84.35 38.29 -4.85
C GLN A 6 -85.45 37.32 -4.35
N SER A 7 -85.35 36.09 -4.90
CA SER A 7 -85.44 34.76 -4.26
C SER A 7 -86.79 34.01 -4.09
N SER A 8 -86.95 32.99 -4.95
CA SER A 8 -87.38 31.60 -4.69
C SER A 8 -88.67 31.27 -3.90
N MET A 9 -89.57 30.49 -4.52
CA MET A 9 -89.89 29.13 -4.02
C MET A 9 -90.54 28.23 -5.10
N ILE A 10 -90.60 26.93 -4.79
CA ILE A 10 -90.96 25.80 -5.67
C ILE A 10 -92.47 25.50 -5.60
N LEU A 11 -93.04 24.98 -6.71
CA LEU A 11 -94.40 24.44 -6.76
C LEU A 11 -94.40 23.07 -7.47
N LEU A 12 -95.03 22.07 -6.83
CA LEU A 12 -95.39 20.79 -7.43
C LEU A 12 -96.64 20.95 -8.33
N PRO A 13 -96.87 20.04 -9.28
CA PRO A 13 -98.03 19.16 -9.08
C PRO A 13 -97.91 17.69 -9.56
N LYS A 14 -98.89 16.91 -9.06
CA LYS A 14 -99.43 15.60 -9.48
C LYS A 14 -99.73 15.49 -11.01
N THR A 15 -99.99 14.33 -11.67
CA THR A 15 -100.34 12.93 -11.30
C THR A 15 -100.31 11.98 -12.54
N VAL A 16 -100.58 10.67 -12.31
CA VAL A 16 -101.15 9.64 -13.23
C VAL A 16 -100.15 8.59 -13.82
N SER A 17 -100.68 7.37 -13.98
CA SER A 17 -100.09 6.05 -14.30
C SER A 17 -99.71 5.84 -15.78
N GLU A 18 -98.85 4.89 -16.15
CA GLU A 18 -99.22 3.49 -16.44
C GLU A 18 -98.01 2.53 -16.62
N ALA A 19 -98.33 1.23 -16.70
CA ALA A 19 -97.58 0.11 -17.28
C ALA A 19 -96.18 -0.25 -16.73
N THR A 20 -96.08 -1.48 -16.19
CA THR A 20 -94.82 -2.17 -15.88
C THR A 20 -94.24 -2.85 -17.12
N ASP A 21 -93.14 -2.34 -17.65
CA ASP A 21 -92.34 -3.05 -18.66
C ASP A 21 -91.53 -4.20 -18.03
N ALA A 22 -91.45 -5.32 -18.76
CA ALA A 22 -90.56 -6.42 -18.41
C ALA A 22 -89.08 -5.99 -18.56
N PRO A 23 -88.14 -6.49 -17.73
CA PRO A 23 -86.74 -6.12 -17.82
C PRO A 23 -86.19 -6.55 -19.19
N SER A 24 -85.77 -5.57 -19.99
CA SER A 24 -85.28 -5.83 -21.34
C SER A 24 -84.05 -6.74 -21.29
N PHE A 25 -83.99 -7.72 -22.19
CA PHE A 25 -82.90 -8.70 -22.27
C PHE A 25 -81.53 -8.03 -22.44
N SER A 26 -81.49 -6.85 -23.07
CA SER A 26 -80.27 -6.03 -23.18
C SER A 26 -79.76 -5.53 -21.82
N SER A 27 -80.63 -5.12 -20.90
CA SER A 27 -80.22 -4.61 -19.58
C SER A 27 -79.53 -5.67 -18.71
N THR A 28 -79.96 -6.92 -18.84
CA THR A 28 -79.35 -8.08 -18.18
C THR A 28 -78.04 -8.47 -18.84
N VAL A 29 -77.95 -8.43 -20.17
CA VAL A 29 -76.71 -8.69 -20.92
C VAL A 29 -75.65 -7.61 -20.65
N ASP A 30 -76.00 -6.32 -20.64
CA ASP A 30 -75.08 -5.22 -20.30
C ASP A 30 -74.59 -5.31 -18.85
N SER A 31 -75.45 -5.76 -17.94
CA SER A 31 -75.07 -5.99 -16.53
C SER A 31 -74.11 -7.16 -16.40
N ALA A 32 -74.35 -8.26 -17.10
CA ALA A 32 -73.45 -9.42 -17.12
C ALA A 32 -72.10 -9.10 -17.78
N SER A 33 -72.12 -8.30 -18.86
CA SER A 33 -70.92 -7.80 -19.55
C SER A 33 -70.03 -6.98 -18.61
N LYS A 34 -70.58 -5.96 -17.94
CA LYS A 34 -69.85 -5.16 -16.95
C LYS A 34 -69.30 -6.00 -15.79
N LEU A 35 -70.03 -7.04 -15.37
CA LEU A 35 -69.60 -7.94 -14.29
C LEU A 35 -68.44 -8.83 -14.76
N SER A 36 -68.48 -9.32 -16.01
CA SER A 36 -67.37 -10.01 -16.68
C SER A 36 -66.11 -9.12 -16.76
N ASP A 37 -66.24 -7.90 -17.29
CA ASP A 37 -65.12 -6.95 -17.39
C ASP A 37 -64.52 -6.65 -16.00
N THR A 38 -65.36 -6.50 -14.98
CA THR A 38 -64.91 -6.25 -13.59
C THR A 38 -64.15 -7.46 -13.03
N ILE A 39 -64.64 -8.69 -13.26
CA ILE A 39 -63.94 -9.93 -12.88
C ILE A 39 -62.62 -10.05 -13.62
N GLN A 40 -62.60 -9.75 -14.92
CA GLN A 40 -61.40 -9.85 -15.75
C GLN A 40 -60.33 -8.85 -15.32
N ASN A 41 -60.72 -7.61 -14.99
CA ASN A 41 -59.84 -6.59 -14.39
C ASN A 41 -59.32 -7.00 -13.01
N LEU A 42 -60.15 -7.60 -12.16
CA LEU A 42 -59.73 -8.20 -10.87
C LEU A 42 -58.74 -9.35 -11.06
N TRP A 43 -58.93 -10.17 -12.10
CA TRP A 43 -58.02 -11.28 -12.43
C TRP A 43 -56.66 -10.77 -12.93
N TRP A 44 -56.66 -9.76 -13.80
CA TRP A 44 -55.44 -9.06 -14.20
C TRP A 44 -54.72 -8.42 -13.01
N LEU A 45 -55.45 -7.76 -12.10
CA LEU A 45 -54.89 -7.21 -10.86
C LEU A 45 -54.24 -8.30 -10.00
N ALA A 46 -54.90 -9.45 -9.83
CA ALA A 46 -54.37 -10.59 -9.09
C ALA A 46 -53.11 -11.17 -9.73
N VAL A 47 -53.07 -11.30 -11.07
CA VAL A 47 -51.89 -11.73 -11.82
C VAL A 47 -50.74 -10.73 -11.67
N VAL A 48 -51.01 -9.42 -11.71
CA VAL A 48 -50.00 -8.36 -11.48
C VAL A 48 -49.46 -8.41 -10.05
N ILE A 49 -50.32 -8.59 -9.04
CA ILE A 49 -49.90 -8.73 -7.63
C ILE A 49 -49.07 -10.00 -7.44
N PHE A 50 -49.49 -11.13 -8.00
CA PHE A 50 -48.78 -12.41 -7.88
C PHE A 50 -47.42 -12.40 -8.58
N THR A 51 -47.34 -11.84 -9.78
CA THR A 51 -46.06 -11.66 -10.50
C THR A 51 -45.15 -10.67 -9.77
N ALA A 52 -45.67 -9.56 -9.24
CA ALA A 52 -44.92 -8.66 -8.37
C ALA A 52 -44.39 -9.36 -7.10
N LEU A 53 -45.19 -10.26 -6.49
CA LEU A 53 -44.79 -11.03 -5.33
C LEU A 53 -43.69 -12.05 -5.66
N ILE A 54 -43.79 -12.75 -6.78
CA ILE A 54 -42.73 -13.62 -7.31
C ILE A 54 -41.45 -12.82 -7.57
N LEU A 55 -41.55 -11.64 -8.18
CA LEU A 55 -40.43 -10.74 -8.42
C LEU A 55 -39.76 -10.32 -7.11
N ILE A 56 -40.53 -9.92 -6.10
CA ILE A 56 -40.02 -9.57 -4.76
C ILE A 56 -39.33 -10.78 -4.09
N VAL A 57 -39.89 -11.98 -4.19
CA VAL A 57 -39.29 -13.20 -3.63
C VAL A 57 -37.97 -13.54 -4.33
N ALA A 58 -37.92 -13.47 -5.66
CA ALA A 58 -36.68 -13.65 -6.43
C ALA A 58 -35.61 -12.61 -6.05
N LEU A 59 -36.02 -11.35 -5.81
CA LEU A 59 -35.17 -10.24 -5.37
C LEU A 59 -34.52 -10.49 -4.00
N PHE A 60 -35.31 -10.88 -3.01
CA PHE A 60 -34.79 -11.23 -1.69
C PHE A 60 -33.94 -12.50 -1.74
N SER A 61 -34.28 -13.43 -2.63
CA SER A 61 -33.51 -14.67 -2.87
C SER A 61 -32.11 -14.34 -3.40
N ILE A 62 -31.96 -13.56 -4.48
CA ILE A 62 -30.65 -13.30 -5.07
C ILE A 62 -29.71 -12.59 -4.09
N ARG A 63 -30.12 -11.48 -3.45
CA ARG A 63 -29.23 -10.78 -2.50
C ARG A 63 -28.85 -11.65 -1.29
N ARG A 64 -29.78 -12.47 -0.78
CA ARG A 64 -29.47 -13.40 0.33
C ARG A 64 -28.49 -14.49 -0.12
N LYS A 65 -28.66 -15.04 -1.34
CA LYS A 65 -27.77 -16.06 -1.91
C LYS A 65 -26.37 -15.53 -2.18
N THR A 66 -26.24 -14.37 -2.82
CA THR A 66 -24.93 -13.76 -3.14
C THR A 66 -24.16 -13.39 -1.87
N ILE A 67 -24.79 -12.72 -0.91
CA ILE A 67 -24.18 -12.42 0.40
C ILE A 67 -23.80 -13.70 1.17
N LYS A 68 -24.63 -14.75 1.12
CA LYS A 68 -24.31 -16.03 1.78
C LYS A 68 -23.06 -16.66 1.17
N TYR A 69 -22.98 -16.74 -0.16
CA TYR A 69 -21.83 -17.29 -0.88
C TYR A 69 -20.55 -16.49 -0.59
N THR A 70 -20.59 -15.17 -0.72
CA THR A 70 -19.46 -14.28 -0.45
C THR A 70 -18.94 -14.42 0.98
N ARG A 71 -19.83 -14.55 1.98
CA ARG A 71 -19.41 -14.84 3.36
C ARG A 71 -18.71 -16.19 3.51
N THR A 72 -19.17 -17.22 2.79
CA THR A 72 -18.48 -18.52 2.77
C THR A 72 -17.07 -18.40 2.20
N GLN A 73 -16.89 -17.69 1.09
CA GLN A 73 -15.56 -17.50 0.47
C GLN A 73 -14.63 -16.62 1.32
N ILE A 74 -15.14 -15.52 1.88
CA ILE A 74 -14.39 -14.71 2.87
C ILE A 74 -13.95 -15.58 4.05
N ASN A 75 -14.84 -16.39 4.64
CA ASN A 75 -14.48 -17.27 5.75
C ASN A 75 -13.42 -18.32 5.40
N ARG A 76 -13.40 -18.84 4.15
CA ARG A 76 -12.33 -19.72 3.65
C ARG A 76 -11.00 -18.98 3.57
N LEU A 77 -10.98 -17.76 3.04
CA LEU A 77 -9.77 -16.94 2.96
C LEU A 77 -9.23 -16.54 4.34
N ILE A 78 -10.10 -16.30 5.32
CA ILE A 78 -9.72 -16.10 6.74
C ILE A 78 -9.08 -17.36 7.30
N LYS A 79 -9.73 -18.53 7.14
CA LYS A 79 -9.22 -19.82 7.64
C LYS A 79 -7.84 -20.15 7.07
N ASN A 80 -7.61 -19.83 5.80
CA ASN A 80 -6.34 -20.06 5.11
C ASN A 80 -5.33 -18.90 5.30
N ARG A 81 -5.60 -17.94 6.20
CA ARG A 81 -4.79 -16.73 6.46
C ARG A 81 -4.49 -15.86 5.22
N LYS A 82 -5.17 -16.05 4.08
CA LYS A 82 -5.02 -15.20 2.88
C LYS A 82 -5.73 -13.86 3.03
N TYR A 83 -6.81 -13.81 3.83
CA TYR A 83 -7.49 -12.57 4.22
C TYR A 83 -7.36 -12.34 5.72
N ILE A 84 -7.03 -11.11 6.14
CA ILE A 84 -7.09 -10.71 7.55
C ILE A 84 -8.14 -9.61 7.77
N PRO A 85 -9.28 -9.90 8.43
CA PRO A 85 -10.36 -8.95 8.65
C PRO A 85 -9.95 -7.75 9.49
N GLY A 86 -10.41 -6.55 9.08
CA GLY A 86 -10.15 -5.30 9.81
C GLY A 86 -8.72 -4.75 9.72
N ILE A 87 -7.74 -5.57 9.30
CA ILE A 87 -6.34 -5.18 9.13
C ILE A 87 -6.11 -4.32 7.87
N PHE A 88 -6.96 -4.42 6.84
CA PHE A 88 -6.91 -3.46 5.73
C PHE A 88 -7.46 -2.09 6.17
N VAL A 89 -6.61 -1.38 6.90
CA VAL A 89 -6.70 0.04 7.23
C VAL A 89 -6.62 0.85 5.92
N GLU A 90 -7.11 2.09 5.93
CA GLU A 90 -6.96 3.00 4.79
C GLU A 90 -5.59 3.67 4.89
N LEU A 91 -4.66 3.17 4.07
CA LEU A 91 -3.24 3.51 4.12
C LEU A 91 -2.76 4.26 2.86
N ASN A 92 -3.49 4.07 1.77
CA ASN A 92 -3.19 4.58 0.45
C ASN A 92 -4.50 4.97 -0.27
N GLU A 93 -4.38 5.68 -1.38
CA GLU A 93 -5.55 6.10 -2.16
C GLU A 93 -6.28 4.93 -2.84
N SER A 94 -5.68 3.74 -2.94
CA SER A 94 -6.27 2.57 -3.60
C SER A 94 -7.67 2.22 -3.09
N LYS A 95 -7.88 2.25 -1.77
CA LYS A 95 -9.21 1.97 -1.19
C LYS A 95 -10.17 3.14 -1.36
N GLU A 96 -9.69 4.36 -1.49
CA GLU A 96 -10.50 5.54 -1.82
C GLU A 96 -11.01 5.47 -3.27
N VAL A 97 -10.13 5.14 -4.23
CA VAL A 97 -10.50 4.85 -5.63
C VAL A 97 -11.60 3.78 -5.71
N LEU A 98 -11.45 2.65 -5.02
CA LEU A 98 -12.49 1.61 -5.01
C LEU A 98 -13.79 2.06 -4.29
N ARG A 99 -13.75 3.00 -3.34
CA ARG A 99 -14.95 3.61 -2.75
C ARG A 99 -15.72 4.46 -3.75
N TYR A 100 -15.04 5.22 -4.60
CA TYR A 100 -15.67 5.91 -5.73
C TYR A 100 -16.33 4.90 -6.68
N PHE A 101 -15.64 3.81 -7.04
CA PHE A 101 -16.21 2.74 -7.87
C PHE A 101 -17.47 2.10 -7.26
N VAL A 102 -17.46 1.72 -5.98
CA VAL A 102 -18.61 1.01 -5.37
C VAL A 102 -19.73 1.93 -4.86
N TYR A 103 -19.46 3.21 -4.59
CA TYR A 103 -20.41 4.10 -3.91
C TYR A 103 -20.47 5.55 -4.46
N SER A 104 -20.07 5.74 -5.73
CA SER A 104 -20.01 6.99 -6.48
C SER A 104 -21.06 8.04 -6.11
N ARG A 105 -22.35 7.68 -6.05
CA ARG A 105 -23.44 8.63 -5.77
C ARG A 105 -23.29 9.41 -4.46
N LYS A 106 -22.85 8.79 -3.36
CA LYS A 106 -22.60 9.51 -2.09
C LYS A 106 -21.25 10.19 -2.06
N TRP A 107 -20.29 9.63 -2.79
CA TRP A 107 -18.91 10.09 -2.84
C TRP A 107 -18.70 11.29 -3.77
N LYS A 108 -19.61 11.52 -4.72
CA LYS A 108 -19.69 12.72 -5.55
C LYS A 108 -19.60 14.03 -4.76
N GLU A 109 -20.20 14.09 -3.57
CA GLU A 109 -20.11 15.28 -2.70
C GLU A 109 -18.70 15.53 -2.15
N ARG A 110 -17.84 14.50 -2.07
CA ARG A 110 -16.42 14.66 -1.75
C ARG A 110 -15.64 15.23 -2.93
N LEU A 111 -15.84 14.73 -4.16
CA LEU A 111 -15.21 15.30 -5.36
C LEU A 111 -15.46 16.80 -5.48
N ILE A 112 -16.72 17.22 -5.34
CA ILE A 112 -17.11 18.65 -5.39
C ILE A 112 -16.39 19.45 -4.28
N LYS A 113 -16.29 18.91 -3.06
CA LYS A 113 -15.60 19.58 -1.96
C LYS A 113 -14.10 19.69 -2.19
N SER A 114 -13.44 18.60 -2.60
CA SER A 114 -12.01 18.57 -2.86
C SER A 114 -11.61 19.51 -4.00
N PHE A 115 -12.35 19.51 -5.11
CA PHE A 115 -12.15 20.46 -6.21
C PHE A 115 -12.34 21.91 -5.75
N ASN A 116 -13.38 22.20 -4.96
CA ASN A 116 -13.60 23.56 -4.46
C ASN A 116 -12.49 24.00 -3.50
N PHE A 117 -12.04 23.11 -2.63
CA PHE A 117 -11.00 23.38 -1.63
C PHE A 117 -9.64 23.74 -2.26
N LEU A 118 -9.32 23.14 -3.42
CA LEU A 118 -8.12 23.46 -4.21
C LEU A 118 -8.01 24.97 -4.55
N TYR A 119 -9.15 25.64 -4.70
CA TYR A 119 -9.25 27.08 -5.02
C TYR A 119 -9.86 27.92 -3.88
N ASP A 120 -10.03 27.36 -2.68
CA ASP A 120 -10.57 28.03 -1.48
C ASP A 120 -9.43 28.66 -0.66
N ASN A 121 -8.60 29.45 -1.33
CA ASN A 121 -7.40 30.09 -0.78
C ASN A 121 -7.03 31.34 -1.59
N ALA A 122 -6.08 32.13 -1.07
CA ALA A 122 -5.65 33.39 -1.69
C ALA A 122 -5.13 33.22 -3.14
N TYR A 123 -4.47 32.10 -3.46
CA TYR A 123 -3.97 31.82 -4.80
C TYR A 123 -5.12 31.49 -5.77
N GLY A 124 -6.13 30.73 -5.34
CA GLY A 124 -7.36 30.50 -6.09
C GLY A 124 -8.15 31.78 -6.37
N ASP A 125 -8.19 32.71 -5.41
CA ASP A 125 -8.80 34.03 -5.59
C ASP A 125 -8.03 34.94 -6.58
N ILE A 126 -6.70 34.83 -6.62
CA ILE A 126 -5.87 35.49 -7.66
C ILE A 126 -6.20 34.87 -9.03
N LEU A 127 -6.11 33.54 -9.15
CA LEU A 127 -6.33 32.84 -10.42
C LEU A 127 -7.72 33.12 -11.00
N ARG A 128 -8.76 33.14 -10.15
CA ARG A 128 -10.15 33.47 -10.53
C ARG A 128 -10.33 34.90 -11.08
N LYS A 129 -9.49 35.86 -10.67
CA LYS A 129 -9.52 37.24 -11.17
C LYS A 129 -8.60 37.46 -12.37
N ALA A 130 -7.51 36.70 -12.43
CA ALA A 130 -6.41 36.89 -13.36
C ALA A 130 -6.54 36.06 -14.64
N CYS A 131 -7.14 34.87 -14.58
CA CYS A 131 -7.30 33.98 -15.74
C CYS A 131 -8.31 34.56 -16.75
N ASN A 132 -7.98 34.43 -18.04
CA ASN A 132 -8.82 34.90 -19.15
C ASN A 132 -9.61 33.79 -19.83
N ASP A 133 -9.31 32.52 -19.56
CA ASP A 133 -9.97 31.37 -20.17
C ASP A 133 -11.44 31.27 -19.70
N PRO A 134 -12.44 31.46 -20.58
CA PRO A 134 -13.85 31.38 -20.22
C PRO A 134 -14.33 29.95 -19.94
N SER A 135 -13.50 28.93 -20.21
CA SER A 135 -13.77 27.53 -19.86
C SER A 135 -13.24 27.14 -18.47
N ALA A 136 -12.37 27.98 -17.86
CA ALA A 136 -11.79 27.69 -16.55
C ALA A 136 -12.85 27.65 -15.44
N CYS A 137 -12.85 26.56 -14.67
CA CYS A 137 -13.74 26.37 -13.54
C CYS A 137 -12.96 26.44 -12.22
N PHE A 138 -13.40 27.30 -11.31
CA PHE A 138 -12.81 27.44 -9.96
C PHE A 138 -13.81 27.14 -8.83
N HIS A 139 -15.02 26.69 -9.18
CA HIS A 139 -16.06 26.33 -8.22
C HIS A 139 -17.16 25.45 -8.84
N LEU A 140 -17.42 24.31 -8.21
CA LEU A 140 -18.49 23.37 -8.51
C LEU A 140 -19.66 23.49 -7.53
N ARG A 141 -20.87 23.56 -8.08
CA ARG A 141 -22.12 23.54 -7.32
C ARG A 141 -22.34 22.20 -6.62
N LYS A 142 -22.90 22.20 -5.40
CA LYS A 142 -23.21 20.97 -4.62
C LYS A 142 -24.08 19.94 -5.36
N THR A 143 -24.85 20.37 -6.36
CA THR A 143 -25.72 19.52 -7.17
C THR A 143 -25.04 18.90 -8.40
N ALA A 144 -23.80 19.30 -8.75
CA ALA A 144 -23.16 19.01 -10.03
C ALA A 144 -23.20 17.54 -10.43
N THR A 145 -23.41 17.22 -11.72
CA THR A 145 -23.36 15.84 -12.23
C THR A 145 -21.92 15.31 -12.24
N LEU A 146 -21.71 14.00 -12.42
CA LEU A 146 -20.34 13.46 -12.57
C LEU A 146 -19.67 14.03 -13.83
N GLU A 147 -20.41 14.14 -14.93
CA GLU A 147 -20.00 14.79 -16.18
C GLU A 147 -19.61 16.28 -16.00
N GLU A 148 -20.34 17.04 -15.18
CA GLU A 148 -19.99 18.43 -14.85
C GLU A 148 -18.70 18.54 -14.01
N ILE A 149 -18.47 17.57 -13.12
CA ILE A 149 -17.24 17.49 -12.30
C ILE A 149 -16.05 17.08 -13.17
N GLU A 150 -16.23 16.06 -14.02
CA GLU A 150 -15.25 15.57 -14.99
C GLU A 150 -14.77 16.70 -15.90
N LYS A 151 -15.69 17.39 -16.56
CA LYS A 151 -15.37 18.55 -17.41
C LYS A 151 -14.60 19.63 -16.65
N ALA A 152 -14.98 19.94 -15.41
CA ALA A 152 -14.28 20.96 -14.61
C ALA A 152 -12.86 20.53 -14.22
N VAL A 153 -12.64 19.24 -13.91
CA VAL A 153 -11.31 18.69 -13.61
C VAL A 153 -10.44 18.66 -14.87
N THR A 154 -10.96 18.21 -16.02
CA THR A 154 -10.21 18.23 -17.28
C THR A 154 -9.80 19.66 -17.68
N SER A 155 -10.73 20.63 -17.64
CA SER A 155 -10.39 22.03 -17.94
C SER A 155 -9.38 22.64 -16.95
N ALA A 156 -9.39 22.20 -15.68
CA ALA A 156 -8.39 22.61 -14.69
C ALA A 156 -7.01 21.98 -14.95
N LEU A 157 -6.96 20.70 -15.36
CA LEU A 157 -5.72 20.03 -15.78
C LEU A 157 -5.12 20.68 -17.01
N ASP A 158 -5.94 21.02 -18.00
CA ASP A 158 -5.49 21.72 -19.21
C ASP A 158 -4.91 23.10 -18.87
N LEU A 159 -5.55 23.85 -17.97
CA LEU A 159 -5.06 25.16 -17.50
C LEU A 159 -3.70 25.04 -16.81
N HIS A 160 -3.54 24.10 -15.87
CA HIS A 160 -2.27 23.92 -15.15
C HIS A 160 -1.15 23.32 -16.02
N ASN A 161 -1.48 22.49 -17.01
CA ASN A 161 -0.53 22.07 -18.05
C ASN A 161 -0.07 23.25 -18.94
N ARG A 162 -0.89 24.28 -19.14
CA ARG A 162 -0.44 25.49 -19.85
C ARG A 162 0.49 26.35 -18.98
N PHE A 163 0.27 26.46 -17.67
CA PHE A 163 1.25 27.06 -16.75
C PHE A 163 2.59 26.31 -16.73
N ARG A 164 2.57 24.97 -16.65
CA ARG A 164 3.77 24.11 -16.74
C ARG A 164 4.67 24.41 -17.96
N HIS A 165 4.05 24.86 -19.05
CA HIS A 165 4.75 25.15 -20.31
C HIS A 165 4.90 26.66 -20.61
N ALA A 166 4.57 27.55 -19.66
CA ALA A 166 4.53 29.01 -19.87
C ALA A 166 3.71 29.42 -21.11
N LYS A 167 2.55 28.78 -21.30
CA LYS A 167 1.61 28.97 -22.44
C LYS A 167 0.27 29.61 -22.05
N GLU A 168 0.04 29.84 -20.76
CA GLU A 168 -1.12 30.58 -20.26
C GLU A 168 -0.70 32.04 -20.03
N GLU A 169 -1.53 33.02 -20.38
CA GLU A 169 -1.28 34.43 -20.09
C GLU A 169 -2.36 34.99 -19.15
N LEU A 170 -1.96 35.31 -17.91
CA LEU A 170 -2.81 36.07 -16.99
C LEU A 170 -3.02 37.51 -17.48
N ARG A 171 -4.08 38.16 -16.98
CA ARG A 171 -4.35 39.59 -17.23
C ARG A 171 -3.13 40.46 -16.88
N PRO A 172 -2.88 41.57 -17.60
CA PRO A 172 -1.71 42.43 -17.38
C PRO A 172 -1.50 42.87 -15.92
N ASP A 173 -2.58 43.21 -15.22
CA ASP A 173 -2.59 43.62 -13.80
C ASP A 173 -2.09 42.52 -12.84
N TYR A 174 -2.01 41.27 -13.30
CA TYR A 174 -1.58 40.09 -12.56
C TYR A 174 -0.34 39.41 -13.17
N SER A 175 0.34 40.08 -14.11
CA SER A 175 1.54 39.56 -14.79
C SER A 175 2.64 39.09 -13.82
N GLN A 176 2.83 39.77 -12.68
CA GLN A 176 3.78 39.33 -11.65
C GLN A 176 3.35 38.04 -10.93
N SER A 177 2.05 37.72 -10.90
CA SER A 177 1.52 36.49 -10.32
C SER A 177 1.64 35.28 -11.26
N GLN A 178 2.04 35.48 -12.53
CA GLN A 178 2.25 34.41 -13.50
C GLN A 178 3.21 33.33 -12.96
N TYR A 179 4.41 33.75 -12.55
CA TYR A 179 5.47 32.87 -12.04
C TYR A 179 5.06 32.02 -10.84
N LEU A 180 4.12 32.50 -10.02
CA LEU A 180 3.60 31.73 -8.88
C LEU A 180 2.97 30.41 -9.33
N PHE A 181 2.20 30.43 -10.43
CA PHE A 181 1.51 29.25 -10.94
C PHE A 181 2.40 28.40 -11.85
N GLU A 182 3.39 29.01 -12.52
CA GLU A 182 4.44 28.29 -13.26
C GLU A 182 5.41 27.53 -12.34
N ILE A 183 5.55 27.94 -11.08
CA ILE A 183 6.32 27.23 -10.05
C ILE A 183 5.47 26.18 -9.33
N ASN A 184 4.25 26.53 -8.91
CA ASN A 184 3.41 25.66 -8.07
C ASN A 184 2.48 24.71 -8.85
N TYR A 185 2.62 24.58 -10.18
CA TYR A 185 1.72 23.76 -11.00
C TYR A 185 1.65 22.29 -10.54
N SER A 186 2.75 21.73 -10.03
CA SER A 186 2.85 20.33 -9.61
C SER A 186 1.83 19.97 -8.54
N THR A 187 1.71 20.77 -7.48
CA THR A 187 0.75 20.56 -6.38
C THR A 187 -0.71 20.60 -6.86
N TYR A 188 -1.02 21.45 -7.84
CA TYR A 188 -2.33 21.47 -8.48
C TYR A 188 -2.56 20.24 -9.36
N MET A 189 -1.57 19.85 -10.16
CA MET A 189 -1.66 18.67 -11.03
C MET A 189 -1.84 17.38 -10.24
N GLU A 190 -1.03 17.11 -9.20
CA GLU A 190 -1.16 15.93 -8.33
C GLU A 190 -2.58 15.77 -7.77
N THR A 191 -3.17 16.87 -7.28
CA THR A 191 -4.53 16.87 -6.72
C THR A 191 -5.59 16.64 -7.80
N LEU A 192 -5.41 17.21 -8.99
CA LEU A 192 -6.36 17.10 -10.09
C LEU A 192 -6.29 15.73 -10.80
N GLU A 193 -5.10 15.13 -10.93
CA GLU A 193 -4.90 13.78 -11.44
C GLU A 193 -5.55 12.74 -10.51
N ALA A 194 -5.40 12.90 -9.19
CA ALA A 194 -6.11 12.08 -8.21
C ALA A 194 -7.65 12.23 -8.34
N LEU A 195 -8.14 13.47 -8.51
CA LEU A 195 -9.57 13.73 -8.75
C LEU A 195 -10.07 13.07 -10.04
N GLN A 196 -9.29 13.14 -11.12
CA GLN A 196 -9.61 12.48 -12.38
C GLN A 196 -9.74 10.96 -12.20
N GLN A 197 -8.76 10.33 -11.56
CA GLN A 197 -8.80 8.89 -11.27
C GLN A 197 -10.04 8.47 -10.45
N TYR A 198 -10.46 9.29 -9.47
CA TYR A 198 -11.70 9.05 -8.73
C TYR A 198 -12.97 9.17 -9.58
N ILE A 199 -12.98 10.07 -10.57
CA ILE A 199 -14.11 10.30 -11.47
C ILE A 199 -14.25 9.13 -12.45
N GLU A 200 -13.13 8.69 -13.04
CA GLU A 200 -13.06 7.50 -13.90
C GLU A 200 -13.57 6.26 -13.15
N ALA A 201 -13.09 6.03 -11.92
CA ALA A 201 -13.58 4.97 -11.05
C ALA A 201 -15.09 5.12 -10.74
N ALA A 202 -15.58 6.33 -10.45
CA ALA A 202 -16.98 6.59 -10.15
C ALA A 202 -17.94 6.30 -11.32
N ASN A 203 -17.48 6.60 -12.55
CA ASN A 203 -18.19 6.35 -13.81
C ASN A 203 -18.09 4.88 -14.26
N GLY A 204 -16.98 4.20 -13.99
CA GLY A 204 -16.69 2.84 -14.46
C GLY A 204 -17.69 1.77 -14.01
N ARG A 205 -17.97 0.80 -14.88
CA ARG A 205 -18.71 -0.44 -14.53
C ARG A 205 -17.80 -1.66 -14.39
N TYR A 206 -16.58 -1.54 -14.86
CA TYR A 206 -15.59 -2.60 -14.92
C TYR A 206 -14.28 -2.07 -14.34
N LEU A 207 -13.69 -2.80 -13.39
CA LEU A 207 -12.42 -2.46 -12.77
C LEU A 207 -11.47 -3.64 -12.88
N ILE A 208 -10.27 -3.39 -13.38
CA ILE A 208 -9.15 -4.34 -13.41
C ILE A 208 -8.17 -3.90 -12.33
N LEU A 209 -7.97 -4.74 -11.32
CA LEU A 209 -7.07 -4.51 -10.19
C LEU A 209 -5.77 -5.29 -10.40
N THR A 210 -4.69 -4.58 -10.69
CA THR A 210 -3.36 -5.20 -10.89
C THR A 210 -2.46 -4.94 -9.67
N GLY A 211 -1.23 -5.45 -9.71
CA GLY A 211 -0.20 -5.33 -8.68
C GLY A 211 0.68 -6.57 -8.61
N SER A 212 1.83 -6.46 -7.97
CA SER A 212 2.74 -7.59 -7.73
C SER A 212 2.16 -8.62 -6.75
N ALA A 213 2.82 -9.76 -6.58
CA ALA A 213 2.55 -10.67 -5.47
C ALA A 213 2.85 -9.97 -4.13
N GLY A 214 2.09 -10.28 -3.07
CA GLY A 214 2.27 -9.64 -1.75
C GLY A 214 1.47 -8.34 -1.55
N ASN A 215 1.22 -7.51 -2.58
CA ASN A 215 0.58 -6.17 -2.49
C ASN A 215 -0.86 -6.14 -1.93
N GLY A 216 -1.44 -7.27 -1.53
CA GLY A 216 -2.70 -7.28 -0.76
C GLY A 216 -4.00 -7.18 -1.56
N LYS A 217 -3.99 -7.40 -2.89
CA LYS A 217 -5.20 -7.39 -3.75
C LYS A 217 -6.38 -8.18 -3.15
N THR A 218 -6.17 -9.43 -2.74
CA THR A 218 -7.20 -10.25 -2.08
C THR A 218 -7.72 -9.64 -0.77
N ASN A 219 -6.85 -9.01 0.03
CA ASN A 219 -7.27 -8.30 1.26
C ASN A 219 -8.18 -7.10 0.93
N LEU A 220 -7.82 -6.32 -0.10
CA LEU A 220 -8.62 -5.18 -0.58
C LEU A 220 -9.98 -5.65 -1.12
N LEU A 221 -10.03 -6.69 -1.96
CA LEU A 221 -11.27 -7.22 -2.51
C LEU A 221 -12.20 -7.82 -1.44
N CYS A 222 -11.63 -8.48 -0.42
CA CYS A 222 -12.41 -8.92 0.75
C CYS A 222 -12.96 -7.74 1.55
N SER A 223 -12.15 -6.71 1.83
CA SER A 223 -12.59 -5.49 2.53
C SER A 223 -13.71 -4.76 1.79
N ILE A 224 -13.61 -4.65 0.47
CA ILE A 224 -14.65 -4.06 -0.39
C ILE A 224 -15.90 -4.95 -0.45
N SER A 225 -15.75 -6.28 -0.47
CA SER A 225 -16.88 -7.22 -0.37
C SER A 225 -17.66 -7.04 0.94
N GLU A 226 -16.96 -6.88 2.08
CA GLU A 226 -17.60 -6.56 3.35
C GLU A 226 -18.33 -5.20 3.33
N LEU A 227 -17.72 -4.17 2.74
CA LEU A 227 -18.34 -2.86 2.57
C LEU A 227 -19.64 -2.96 1.75
N LEU A 228 -19.62 -3.69 0.64
CA LEU A 228 -20.78 -3.95 -0.21
C LEU A 228 -21.91 -4.68 0.57
N ILE A 229 -21.57 -5.68 1.38
CA ILE A 229 -22.51 -6.36 2.29
C ILE A 229 -23.12 -5.36 3.29
N LYS A 230 -22.30 -4.49 3.92
CA LYS A 230 -22.76 -3.45 4.86
C LYS A 230 -23.66 -2.42 4.17
N LEU A 231 -23.38 -2.06 2.92
CA LEU A 231 -24.19 -1.20 2.06
C LEU A 231 -25.48 -1.87 1.53
N LYS A 232 -25.69 -3.17 1.82
CA LYS A 232 -26.83 -3.98 1.37
C LYS A 232 -26.93 -4.12 -0.17
N GLU A 233 -25.80 -4.03 -0.86
CA GLU A 233 -25.66 -4.40 -2.29
C GLU A 233 -25.75 -5.92 -2.46
N ALA A 234 -25.95 -6.40 -3.69
CA ALA A 234 -25.71 -7.79 -4.02
C ALA A 234 -24.24 -7.94 -4.44
N VAL A 235 -23.49 -8.85 -3.81
CA VAL A 235 -22.07 -9.04 -4.11
C VAL A 235 -21.70 -10.52 -4.10
N VAL A 236 -20.93 -10.93 -5.09
CA VAL A 236 -20.33 -12.26 -5.23
C VAL A 236 -18.81 -12.10 -5.31
N LEU A 237 -18.08 -12.74 -4.40
CA LEU A 237 -16.63 -12.90 -4.47
C LEU A 237 -16.31 -14.33 -4.93
N LEU A 238 -15.87 -14.47 -6.17
CA LEU A 238 -15.37 -15.71 -6.78
C LEU A 238 -13.84 -15.72 -6.65
N ASN A 239 -13.26 -16.86 -6.25
CA ASN A 239 -11.84 -17.12 -6.53
C ASN A 239 -11.77 -17.75 -7.92
N SER A 240 -10.93 -17.21 -8.81
CA SER A 240 -10.87 -17.64 -10.21
C SER A 240 -10.58 -19.13 -10.38
N ARG A 241 -9.69 -19.69 -9.54
CA ARG A 241 -9.27 -21.09 -9.62
C ARG A 241 -10.40 -22.09 -9.39
N ASP A 242 -11.41 -21.72 -8.59
CA ASP A 242 -12.58 -22.57 -8.35
C ASP A 242 -13.50 -22.64 -9.60
N ILE A 243 -13.32 -21.75 -10.60
CA ILE A 243 -14.23 -21.62 -11.74
C ILE A 243 -13.95 -22.70 -12.80
N GLU A 244 -14.84 -23.68 -12.86
CA GLU A 244 -14.91 -24.71 -13.90
C GLU A 244 -15.96 -24.37 -14.96
N GLY A 245 -15.63 -24.61 -16.24
CA GLY A 245 -16.56 -24.38 -17.35
C GLY A 245 -16.91 -22.91 -17.58
N ASP A 246 -18.17 -22.65 -17.93
CA ASP A 246 -18.71 -21.30 -18.13
C ASP A 246 -18.91 -20.55 -16.79
N VAL A 247 -18.46 -19.29 -16.75
CA VAL A 247 -18.43 -18.47 -15.53
C VAL A 247 -19.85 -18.16 -15.02
N LEU A 248 -20.81 -17.92 -15.93
CA LEU A 248 -22.18 -17.58 -15.57
C LEU A 248 -22.95 -18.82 -15.07
N GLY A 249 -22.76 -19.97 -15.73
CA GLY A 249 -23.25 -21.27 -15.30
C GLY A 249 -22.68 -21.69 -13.94
N PHE A 250 -21.36 -21.57 -13.75
CA PHE A 250 -20.69 -21.78 -12.47
C PHE A 250 -21.32 -20.92 -11.36
N LEU A 251 -21.44 -19.61 -11.59
CA LEU A 251 -22.09 -18.68 -10.67
C LEU A 251 -23.51 -19.11 -10.31
N PHE A 252 -24.32 -19.53 -11.28
CA PHE A 252 -25.70 -19.94 -11.06
C PHE A 252 -25.82 -21.25 -10.27
N ASN A 253 -24.85 -22.15 -10.43
CA ASN A 253 -24.72 -23.38 -9.65
C ASN A 253 -24.34 -23.07 -8.19
N GLU A 254 -23.32 -22.23 -7.97
CA GLU A 254 -22.86 -21.86 -6.62
C GLU A 254 -23.91 -21.06 -5.82
N LEU A 255 -24.66 -20.19 -6.48
CA LEU A 255 -25.81 -19.51 -5.89
C LEU A 255 -27.02 -20.46 -5.67
N LYS A 256 -26.95 -21.71 -6.13
CA LYS A 256 -27.99 -22.74 -6.08
C LYS A 256 -29.33 -22.22 -6.62
N LEU A 257 -29.29 -21.61 -7.81
CA LEU A 257 -30.49 -21.08 -8.45
C LEU A 257 -31.37 -22.23 -8.98
N PRO A 258 -32.72 -22.12 -8.86
CA PRO A 258 -33.65 -23.06 -9.51
C PRO A 258 -33.37 -23.23 -11.00
N GLU A 259 -33.52 -24.47 -11.51
CA GLU A 259 -33.27 -24.82 -12.91
C GLU A 259 -34.06 -23.97 -13.92
N ILE A 260 -35.27 -23.52 -13.55
CA ILE A 260 -36.07 -22.62 -14.39
C ILE A 260 -35.37 -21.27 -14.65
N TYR A 261 -34.55 -20.77 -13.71
CA TYR A 261 -33.77 -19.55 -13.92
C TYR A 261 -32.53 -19.81 -14.79
N LYS A 262 -31.91 -21.00 -14.70
CA LYS A 262 -30.79 -21.40 -15.57
C LYS A 262 -31.25 -21.63 -17.01
N LYS A 263 -32.44 -22.20 -17.20
CA LYS A 263 -33.08 -22.37 -18.52
C LYS A 263 -33.45 -21.04 -19.18
N HIS A 264 -33.74 -20.00 -18.38
CA HIS A 264 -34.21 -18.70 -18.84
C HIS A 264 -33.31 -17.55 -18.33
N THR A 265 -31.99 -17.73 -18.41
CA THR A 265 -30.96 -16.83 -17.88
C THR A 265 -31.18 -15.36 -18.25
N GLY A 266 -31.37 -15.04 -19.53
CA GLY A 266 -31.54 -13.65 -19.98
C GLY A 266 -32.79 -12.97 -19.41
N LEU A 267 -33.91 -13.70 -19.25
CA LEU A 267 -35.11 -13.18 -18.59
C LEU A 267 -34.85 -12.95 -17.09
N TYR A 268 -34.22 -13.92 -16.41
CA TYR A 268 -33.87 -13.78 -14.99
C TYR A 268 -32.95 -12.58 -14.73
N LEU A 269 -31.88 -12.42 -15.52
CA LEU A 269 -30.95 -11.29 -15.40
C LEU A 269 -31.62 -9.95 -15.75
N SER A 270 -32.50 -9.91 -16.75
CA SER A 270 -33.30 -8.72 -17.08
C SER A 270 -34.19 -8.27 -15.92
N LEU A 271 -34.85 -9.23 -15.24
CA LEU A 271 -35.65 -8.97 -14.06
C LEU A 271 -34.79 -8.48 -12.88
N VAL A 272 -33.64 -9.13 -12.62
CA VAL A 272 -32.67 -8.68 -11.61
C VAL A 272 -32.21 -7.25 -11.89
N ASN A 273 -31.90 -6.90 -13.14
CA ASN A 273 -31.45 -5.57 -13.55
C ASN A 273 -32.54 -4.49 -13.36
N LEU A 274 -33.79 -4.79 -13.71
CA LEU A 274 -34.94 -3.90 -13.48
C LEU A 274 -35.14 -3.64 -11.98
N LEU A 275 -35.08 -4.69 -11.16
CA LEU A 275 -35.30 -4.61 -9.72
C LEU A 275 -34.17 -3.85 -9.01
N LEU A 276 -32.92 -4.08 -9.39
CA LEU A 276 -31.76 -3.30 -8.94
C LEU A 276 -31.87 -1.82 -9.34
N THR A 277 -32.42 -1.54 -10.53
CA THR A 277 -32.68 -0.15 -10.98
C THR A 277 -33.69 0.57 -10.09
N ILE A 278 -34.82 -0.08 -9.75
CA ILE A 278 -35.82 0.46 -8.83
C ILE A 278 -35.19 0.72 -7.44
N GLN A 279 -34.37 -0.20 -6.95
CA GLN A 279 -33.70 -0.06 -5.65
C GLN A 279 -32.52 0.93 -5.65
N ARG A 280 -32.06 1.38 -6.83
CA ARG A 280 -30.81 2.13 -7.01
C ARG A 280 -29.60 1.39 -6.41
N LYS A 281 -29.52 0.10 -6.71
CA LYS A 281 -28.53 -0.88 -6.25
C LYS A 281 -27.81 -1.53 -7.43
N HIS A 282 -26.72 -2.25 -7.15
CA HIS A 282 -25.98 -3.00 -8.17
C HIS A 282 -25.75 -4.45 -7.74
N LEU A 283 -25.47 -5.31 -8.73
CA LEU A 283 -24.87 -6.62 -8.55
C LEU A 283 -23.39 -6.49 -8.84
N PHE A 284 -22.57 -6.66 -7.81
CA PHE A 284 -21.12 -6.71 -7.92
C PHE A 284 -20.69 -8.17 -8.09
N ILE A 285 -19.92 -8.45 -9.15
CA ILE A 285 -19.26 -9.74 -9.35
C ILE A 285 -17.76 -9.48 -9.31
N ILE A 286 -17.09 -10.08 -8.34
CA ILE A 286 -15.67 -9.89 -8.07
C ILE A 286 -14.98 -11.22 -8.36
N ILE A 287 -14.03 -11.24 -9.29
CA ILE A 287 -13.25 -12.42 -9.66
C ILE A 287 -11.81 -12.18 -9.21
N ASP A 288 -11.42 -12.80 -8.10
CA ASP A 288 -10.08 -12.66 -7.54
C ASP A 288 -9.09 -13.63 -8.21
N ALA A 289 -7.91 -13.10 -8.52
CA ALA A 289 -6.72 -13.78 -9.04
C ALA A 289 -6.98 -14.61 -10.32
N ILE A 290 -7.35 -13.96 -11.42
CA ILE A 290 -7.63 -14.67 -12.69
C ILE A 290 -6.46 -15.52 -13.20
N ASN A 291 -5.24 -15.10 -12.88
CA ASN A 291 -4.00 -15.79 -13.19
C ASN A 291 -3.81 -17.12 -12.42
N GLU A 292 -4.65 -17.45 -11.43
CA GLU A 292 -4.66 -18.74 -10.73
C GLU A 292 -5.57 -19.79 -11.40
N ASN A 293 -6.21 -19.48 -12.54
CA ASN A 293 -7.00 -20.44 -13.33
C ASN A 293 -6.18 -20.97 -14.52
N ASP A 294 -5.69 -22.20 -14.36
CA ASP A 294 -4.82 -22.88 -15.32
C ASP A 294 -5.57 -23.45 -16.54
N ASN A 295 -6.91 -23.36 -16.60
CA ASN A 295 -7.69 -24.05 -17.63
C ASN A 295 -7.57 -23.39 -19.02
N ASP A 296 -7.30 -24.20 -20.04
CA ASP A 296 -7.25 -23.76 -21.44
C ASP A 296 -8.49 -22.95 -21.86
N GLY A 297 -8.27 -21.88 -22.61
CA GLY A 297 -9.34 -20.99 -23.10
C GLY A 297 -10.05 -20.16 -22.03
N PHE A 298 -9.56 -20.11 -20.77
CA PHE A 298 -10.22 -19.33 -19.70
C PHE A 298 -10.37 -17.84 -20.02
N GLY A 299 -9.38 -17.21 -20.66
CA GLY A 299 -9.46 -15.81 -21.10
C GLY A 299 -10.69 -15.54 -21.99
N ASN A 300 -10.97 -16.40 -22.97
CA ASN A 300 -12.17 -16.29 -23.82
C ASN A 300 -13.48 -16.51 -23.03
N ARG A 301 -13.47 -17.33 -21.96
CA ARG A 301 -14.63 -17.50 -21.08
C ARG A 301 -14.89 -16.27 -20.21
N ILE A 302 -13.83 -15.59 -19.77
CA ILE A 302 -13.93 -14.29 -19.08
C ILE A 302 -14.47 -13.20 -20.02
N VAL A 303 -13.98 -13.12 -21.27
CA VAL A 303 -14.52 -12.22 -22.31
C VAL A 303 -16.04 -12.43 -22.48
N ALA A 304 -16.45 -13.68 -22.74
CA ALA A 304 -17.86 -14.00 -22.97
C ALA A 304 -18.74 -13.66 -21.76
N PHE A 305 -18.25 -13.95 -20.55
CA PHE A 305 -18.91 -13.58 -19.30
C PHE A 305 -19.04 -12.06 -19.13
N CYS A 306 -17.97 -11.30 -19.32
CA CYS A 306 -17.96 -9.84 -19.19
C CYS A 306 -18.93 -9.21 -20.18
N ASN A 307 -18.87 -9.58 -21.47
CA ASN A 307 -19.75 -9.02 -22.51
C ASN A 307 -21.23 -9.41 -22.30
N GLU A 308 -21.55 -10.59 -21.74
CA GLU A 308 -22.92 -10.92 -21.31
C GLU A 308 -23.33 -10.11 -20.07
N ALA A 309 -22.47 -9.99 -19.07
CA ALA A 309 -22.75 -9.26 -17.83
C ALA A 309 -23.01 -7.76 -18.09
N PHE A 310 -22.27 -7.13 -19.00
CA PHE A 310 -22.39 -5.70 -19.28
C PHE A 310 -23.61 -5.31 -20.11
N LYS A 311 -24.39 -6.26 -20.65
CA LYS A 311 -25.74 -6.00 -21.19
C LYS A 311 -26.70 -5.46 -20.12
N TYR A 312 -26.40 -5.70 -18.85
CA TYR A 312 -27.23 -5.29 -17.71
C TYR A 312 -26.60 -4.07 -17.01
N SER A 313 -27.25 -2.91 -17.12
CA SER A 313 -26.74 -1.62 -16.60
C SER A 313 -26.52 -1.55 -15.08
N ARG A 314 -27.02 -2.52 -14.32
CA ARG A 314 -26.84 -2.66 -12.86
C ARG A 314 -25.83 -3.71 -12.44
N VAL A 315 -25.10 -4.33 -13.37
CA VAL A 315 -23.97 -5.19 -13.05
C VAL A 315 -22.68 -4.36 -13.07
N LYS A 316 -21.85 -4.53 -12.04
CA LYS A 316 -20.47 -4.07 -12.00
C LYS A 316 -19.55 -5.29 -11.81
N VAL A 317 -18.45 -5.32 -12.54
CA VAL A 317 -17.47 -6.41 -12.48
C VAL A 317 -16.14 -5.85 -11.95
N ILE A 318 -15.51 -6.59 -11.04
CA ILE A 318 -14.13 -6.35 -10.61
C ILE A 318 -13.33 -7.62 -10.89
N VAL A 319 -12.20 -7.48 -11.55
CA VAL A 319 -11.25 -8.57 -11.81
C VAL A 319 -9.91 -8.21 -11.19
N SER A 320 -9.22 -9.15 -10.54
CA SER A 320 -7.82 -8.94 -10.14
C SER A 320 -6.87 -9.90 -10.85
N CYS A 321 -5.70 -9.38 -11.21
CA CYS A 321 -4.60 -10.10 -11.85
C CYS A 321 -3.26 -9.69 -11.21
N ARG A 322 -2.18 -10.42 -11.50
CA ARG A 322 -0.81 -9.96 -11.23
C ARG A 322 -0.28 -9.18 -12.44
N ASN A 323 0.66 -8.26 -12.24
CA ASN A 323 1.14 -7.36 -13.30
C ASN A 323 1.71 -8.12 -14.51
N GLU A 324 2.51 -9.16 -14.26
CA GLU A 324 3.22 -9.93 -15.29
C GLU A 324 2.23 -10.73 -16.15
N TYR A 325 1.30 -11.43 -15.49
CA TYR A 325 0.21 -12.16 -16.16
C TYR A 325 -0.78 -11.22 -16.85
N TYR A 326 -1.00 -10.02 -16.31
CA TYR A 326 -1.87 -9.04 -16.93
C TYR A 326 -1.32 -8.58 -18.26
N GLN A 327 -0.10 -8.03 -18.27
CA GLN A 327 0.55 -7.49 -19.46
C GLN A 327 0.66 -8.52 -20.58
N GLU A 328 1.17 -9.72 -20.28
CA GLU A 328 1.52 -10.68 -21.34
C GLU A 328 0.37 -11.62 -21.74
N ARG A 329 -0.50 -12.03 -20.80
CA ARG A 329 -1.52 -13.08 -21.05
C ARG A 329 -2.95 -12.58 -21.03
N PHE A 330 -3.28 -11.56 -20.24
CA PHE A 330 -4.68 -11.21 -19.97
C PHE A 330 -5.13 -9.84 -20.48
N GLN A 331 -4.24 -8.91 -20.87
CA GLN A 331 -4.62 -7.59 -21.37
C GLN A 331 -5.56 -7.67 -22.59
N GLU A 332 -5.24 -8.51 -23.57
CA GLU A 332 -6.09 -8.76 -24.75
C GLU A 332 -7.51 -9.24 -24.35
N TYR A 333 -7.60 -10.15 -23.36
CA TYR A 333 -8.88 -10.73 -22.90
C TYR A 333 -9.64 -9.83 -21.91
N LEU A 334 -8.97 -8.93 -21.21
CA LEU A 334 -9.62 -8.06 -20.22
C LEU A 334 -9.94 -6.67 -20.78
N VAL A 335 -9.19 -6.17 -21.76
CA VAL A 335 -9.35 -4.82 -22.32
C VAL A 335 -9.82 -4.88 -23.78
N GLU A 336 -9.02 -5.46 -24.67
CA GLU A 336 -9.26 -5.36 -26.12
C GLU A 336 -10.52 -6.11 -26.58
N LYS A 337 -10.79 -7.28 -26.00
CA LYS A 337 -11.94 -8.14 -26.35
C LYS A 337 -13.22 -7.86 -25.56
N VAL A 338 -13.20 -6.88 -24.64
CA VAL A 338 -14.35 -6.55 -23.78
C VAL A 338 -14.99 -5.25 -24.26
N ASP A 339 -16.29 -5.31 -24.62
CA ASP A 339 -17.02 -4.19 -25.25
C ASP A 339 -17.18 -2.95 -24.32
N THR A 340 -16.89 -3.10 -23.03
CA THR A 340 -16.99 -2.04 -22.02
C THR A 340 -15.60 -1.66 -21.54
N SER A 341 -15.24 -0.40 -21.73
CA SER A 341 -14.01 0.21 -21.21
C SER A 341 -13.79 -0.16 -19.73
N ALA A 342 -12.58 -0.66 -19.44
CA ALA A 342 -12.12 -0.99 -18.11
C ALA A 342 -11.48 0.23 -17.45
N PHE A 343 -11.72 0.40 -16.16
CA PHE A 343 -10.88 1.24 -15.32
C PHE A 343 -9.74 0.37 -14.76
N GLU A 344 -8.54 0.59 -15.29
CA GLU A 344 -7.31 -0.12 -14.88
C GLU A 344 -6.71 0.56 -13.65
N PHE A 345 -6.43 -0.21 -12.59
CA PHE A 345 -5.88 0.30 -11.36
C PHE A 345 -4.78 -0.62 -10.82
N ASP A 346 -3.53 -0.15 -10.88
CA ASP A 346 -2.39 -0.84 -10.27
C ASP A 346 -2.25 -0.48 -8.80
N LEU A 347 -2.08 -1.50 -7.95
CA LEU A 347 -1.94 -1.35 -6.50
C LEU A 347 -0.48 -1.02 -6.16
N LYS A 348 -0.10 0.23 -6.48
CA LYS A 348 1.21 0.83 -6.20
C LYS A 348 1.56 0.82 -4.70
N GLU A 349 2.85 0.72 -4.44
CA GLU A 349 3.46 1.04 -3.15
C GLU A 349 3.39 2.56 -2.93
N GLN A 350 2.79 2.99 -1.83
CA GLN A 350 2.75 4.39 -1.40
C GLN A 350 3.41 4.49 -0.02
N ARG A 351 4.29 5.49 0.20
CA ARG A 351 4.86 5.77 1.52
C ARG A 351 3.72 6.14 2.49
N TYR A 352 3.64 5.47 3.63
CA TYR A 352 2.56 5.66 4.59
C TYR A 352 2.79 6.91 5.46
N THR A 353 1.73 7.69 5.72
CA THR A 353 1.79 8.76 6.72
C THR A 353 1.85 8.18 8.14
N SER A 354 2.49 8.85 9.09
CA SER A 354 2.61 8.36 10.49
C SER A 354 1.25 8.03 11.11
N ALA A 355 0.24 8.87 10.87
CA ALA A 355 -1.14 8.63 11.34
C ALA A 355 -1.83 7.43 10.65
N ALA A 356 -1.37 7.03 9.46
CA ALA A 356 -1.76 5.76 8.86
C ALA A 356 -1.03 4.59 9.55
N ILE A 357 0.30 4.70 9.75
CA ILE A 357 1.14 3.71 10.45
C ILE A 357 0.58 3.37 11.83
N ASP A 358 0.29 4.37 12.68
CA ASP A 358 -0.32 4.18 14.00
C ASP A 358 -1.59 3.33 13.95
N ARG A 359 -2.42 3.57 12.92
CA ARG A 359 -3.67 2.83 12.70
C ARG A 359 -3.42 1.41 12.21
N ILE A 360 -2.38 1.19 11.38
CA ILE A 360 -1.93 -0.15 11.00
C ILE A 360 -1.57 -0.93 12.26
N ILE A 361 -0.60 -0.41 13.01
CA ILE A 361 -0.02 -1.05 14.19
C ILE A 361 -1.14 -1.41 15.17
N LYS A 362 -2.04 -0.46 15.48
CA LYS A 362 -3.20 -0.70 16.33
C LYS A 362 -4.18 -1.75 15.81
N ALA A 363 -4.40 -1.84 14.49
CA ALA A 363 -5.27 -2.85 13.90
C ALA A 363 -4.64 -4.25 13.92
N TYR A 364 -3.35 -4.34 13.63
CA TYR A 364 -2.56 -5.58 13.74
C TYR A 364 -2.47 -6.05 15.19
N SER A 365 -2.03 -5.22 16.14
CA SER A 365 -1.94 -5.54 17.57
C SER A 365 -3.26 -6.11 18.09
N LYS A 366 -4.37 -5.46 17.77
CA LYS A 366 -5.71 -5.94 18.17
C LYS A 366 -6.09 -7.28 17.55
N TYR A 367 -5.75 -7.53 16.29
CA TYR A 367 -6.11 -8.79 15.62
C TYR A 367 -5.24 -9.96 16.08
N PHE A 368 -3.94 -9.73 16.25
CA PHE A 368 -2.97 -10.72 16.69
C PHE A 368 -2.87 -10.83 18.21
N ASN A 369 -3.68 -10.07 18.96
CA ASN A 369 -3.74 -10.07 20.41
C ASN A 369 -2.36 -9.81 21.03
N TYR A 370 -1.68 -8.79 20.49
CA TYR A 370 -0.35 -8.36 20.92
C TYR A 370 -0.47 -7.10 21.78
N ASP A 371 -0.02 -7.19 23.02
CA ASP A 371 -0.14 -6.13 24.03
C ASP A 371 1.19 -5.43 24.34
N GLY A 372 2.27 -5.78 23.64
CA GLY A 372 3.59 -5.15 23.82
C GLY A 372 3.67 -3.76 23.20
N THR A 373 4.54 -2.91 23.74
CA THR A 373 4.89 -1.62 23.14
C THR A 373 5.79 -1.84 21.92
N ILE A 374 5.63 -1.01 20.89
CA ILE A 374 6.49 -1.02 19.71
C ILE A 374 7.08 0.37 19.57
N SER A 375 8.41 0.52 19.64
CA SER A 375 9.04 1.83 19.51
C SER A 375 8.70 2.46 18.15
N PRO A 376 8.57 3.79 18.04
CA PRO A 376 8.29 4.44 16.76
C PRO A 376 9.31 4.07 15.67
N ALA A 377 10.57 3.81 16.02
CA ALA A 377 11.61 3.38 15.08
C ALA A 377 11.26 2.04 14.44
N VAL A 378 10.83 1.08 15.27
CA VAL A 378 10.35 -0.23 14.81
C VAL A 378 9.08 -0.09 13.97
N GLN A 379 8.14 0.78 14.35
CA GLN A 379 6.92 0.99 13.57
C GLN A 379 7.21 1.49 12.16
N ASN A 380 8.17 2.41 11.99
CA ASN A 380 8.62 2.87 10.67
C ASN A 380 9.19 1.71 9.85
N VAL A 381 10.19 0.98 10.36
CA VAL A 381 10.83 -0.17 9.68
C VAL A 381 9.81 -1.25 9.27
N LEU A 382 8.86 -1.58 10.15
CA LEU A 382 7.80 -2.54 9.82
C LEU A 382 6.87 -1.97 8.73
N SER A 383 6.57 -0.67 8.77
CA SER A 383 5.61 -0.05 7.84
C SER A 383 6.14 0.09 6.40
N GLU A 384 7.45 0.21 6.20
CA GLU A 384 8.06 0.27 4.85
C GLU A 384 7.65 -0.94 4.00
N GLN A 385 7.48 -2.11 4.62
CA GLN A 385 7.15 -3.36 3.93
C GLN A 385 6.03 -4.11 4.66
N LEU A 386 4.79 -4.00 4.17
CA LEU A 386 3.59 -4.62 4.78
C LEU A 386 3.73 -6.14 5.04
N LEU A 387 4.56 -6.84 4.27
CA LEU A 387 4.82 -8.26 4.48
C LEU A 387 5.70 -8.51 5.70
N LEU A 388 6.74 -7.69 5.94
CA LEU A 388 7.57 -7.74 7.15
C LEU A 388 6.73 -7.44 8.40
N LEU A 389 5.91 -6.39 8.37
CA LEU A 389 4.92 -6.08 9.40
C LEU A 389 4.01 -7.28 9.72
N ARG A 390 3.45 -7.91 8.67
CA ARG A 390 2.57 -9.07 8.84
C ARG A 390 3.32 -10.23 9.48
N ILE A 391 4.52 -10.53 9.01
CA ILE A 391 5.40 -11.58 9.56
C ILE A 391 5.67 -11.31 11.05
N PHE A 392 6.05 -10.09 11.42
CA PHE A 392 6.29 -9.66 12.80
C PHE A 392 5.10 -9.98 13.72
N PHE A 393 3.88 -9.61 13.31
CA PHE A 393 2.68 -9.86 14.12
C PHE A 393 2.18 -11.32 14.09
N GLU A 394 2.43 -12.08 13.02
CA GLU A 394 2.16 -13.53 13.01
C GLU A 394 3.11 -14.29 13.96
N VAL A 395 4.36 -13.84 14.08
CA VAL A 395 5.37 -14.38 15.01
C VAL A 395 5.04 -14.02 16.46
N ASN A 396 4.78 -12.74 16.75
CA ASN A 396 4.52 -12.25 18.10
C ASN A 396 3.05 -12.38 18.53
N LYS A 397 2.27 -13.27 17.90
CA LYS A 397 0.86 -13.48 18.19
C LYS A 397 0.67 -13.91 19.66
N ASP A 398 -0.33 -13.34 20.33
CA ASP A 398 -0.62 -13.53 21.76
C ASP A 398 0.55 -13.11 22.71
N GLY A 399 1.50 -12.32 22.21
CA GLY A 399 2.67 -11.83 22.96
C GLY A 399 2.50 -10.43 23.56
N ASN A 400 3.39 -10.08 24.50
CA ASN A 400 3.36 -8.82 25.25
C ASN A 400 4.75 -8.21 25.49
N ILE A 401 5.76 -8.61 24.71
CA ILE A 401 7.15 -8.15 24.86
C ILE A 401 7.26 -6.75 24.24
N ASP A 402 7.87 -5.80 24.94
CA ASP A 402 8.17 -4.49 24.37
C ASP A 402 9.32 -4.60 23.35
N VAL A 403 9.14 -4.04 22.15
CA VAL A 403 10.10 -4.15 21.03
C VAL A 403 10.66 -2.78 20.70
N LEU A 404 11.94 -2.57 21.04
CA LEU A 404 12.70 -1.34 20.78
C LEU A 404 13.52 -1.40 19.48
N SER A 405 13.79 -2.60 18.94
CA SER A 405 14.51 -2.81 17.67
C SER A 405 14.01 -4.05 16.92
N VAL A 406 14.08 -4.03 15.59
CA VAL A 406 13.72 -5.16 14.73
C VAL A 406 14.95 -6.01 14.42
N ARG A 407 15.00 -7.22 14.94
CA ARG A 407 15.95 -8.24 14.48
C ARG A 407 15.30 -9.10 13.40
N LYS A 408 15.36 -8.62 12.15
CA LYS A 408 14.68 -9.26 11.00
C LYS A 408 15.03 -10.74 10.86
N HIS A 409 16.30 -11.10 11.08
CA HIS A 409 16.78 -12.48 11.04
C HIS A 409 16.11 -13.42 12.07
N GLU A 410 15.87 -12.96 13.30
CA GLU A 410 15.16 -13.73 14.34
C GLU A 410 13.68 -13.90 13.96
N ILE A 411 13.05 -12.82 13.48
CA ILE A 411 11.66 -12.80 13.03
C ILE A 411 11.45 -13.75 11.84
N PHE A 412 12.34 -13.76 10.86
CA PHE A 412 12.29 -14.67 9.72
C PHE A 412 12.46 -16.14 10.16
N ALA A 413 13.43 -16.44 11.04
CA ALA A 413 13.60 -17.77 11.60
C ALA A 413 12.32 -18.29 12.28
N GLN A 414 11.75 -17.48 13.18
CA GLN A 414 10.52 -17.81 13.91
C GLN A 414 9.29 -17.94 13.00
N TYR A 415 9.24 -17.15 11.92
CA TYR A 415 8.17 -17.26 10.93
C TYR A 415 8.28 -18.52 10.08
N ILE A 416 9.48 -18.93 9.66
CA ILE A 416 9.69 -20.19 8.93
C ILE A 416 9.26 -21.38 9.80
N GLU A 417 9.63 -21.40 11.08
CA GLU A 417 9.15 -22.42 12.04
C GLU A 417 7.62 -22.39 12.23
N THR A 418 7.02 -21.19 12.21
CA THR A 418 5.55 -21.04 12.23
C THR A 418 4.93 -21.57 10.94
N ALA A 419 5.53 -21.35 9.79
CA ALA A 419 5.05 -21.86 8.51
C ALA A 419 5.18 -23.39 8.43
N LYS A 420 6.29 -23.98 8.89
CA LYS A 420 6.50 -25.43 9.03
C LYS A 420 5.42 -26.09 9.88
N LYS A 421 5.02 -25.49 11.01
CA LYS A 421 3.91 -25.98 11.85
C LYS A 421 2.54 -25.99 11.14
N ASN A 422 2.33 -25.15 10.13
CA ASN A 422 1.05 -25.05 9.41
C ASN A 422 1.04 -25.84 8.08
N GLY A 423 2.18 -25.93 7.37
CA GLY A 423 2.32 -26.60 6.07
C GLY A 423 3.00 -27.97 6.09
N GLY A 424 3.54 -28.39 7.23
CA GLY A 424 4.39 -29.58 7.35
C GLY A 424 5.81 -29.36 6.83
N GLU A 425 6.63 -30.42 6.84
CA GLU A 425 8.03 -30.40 6.35
C GLU A 425 8.15 -30.02 4.86
N ASN A 426 7.06 -30.14 4.10
CA ASN A 426 6.98 -29.78 2.69
C ASN A 426 7.47 -28.36 2.39
N ILE A 427 7.18 -27.38 3.28
CA ILE A 427 7.62 -26.00 3.04
C ILE A 427 9.13 -25.83 3.19
N GLU A 428 9.76 -26.45 4.18
CA GLU A 428 11.21 -26.36 4.35
C GLU A 428 11.93 -27.10 3.23
N ASN A 429 11.46 -28.29 2.84
CA ASN A 429 12.03 -29.04 1.74
C ASN A 429 11.98 -28.27 0.41
N LEU A 430 10.86 -27.58 0.11
CA LEU A 430 10.77 -26.73 -1.08
C LEU A 430 11.64 -25.47 -0.96
N LEU A 431 11.70 -24.80 0.19
CA LEU A 431 12.58 -23.63 0.38
C LEU A 431 14.07 -24.00 0.26
N ASP A 432 14.49 -25.10 0.87
CA ASP A 432 15.84 -25.64 0.76
C ASP A 432 16.18 -26.02 -0.68
N THR A 433 15.29 -26.73 -1.37
CA THR A 433 15.50 -27.14 -2.78
C THR A 433 15.53 -25.93 -3.72
N LEU A 434 14.65 -24.95 -3.51
CA LEU A 434 14.62 -23.70 -4.28
C LEU A 434 15.92 -22.92 -4.12
N ALA A 435 16.34 -22.66 -2.88
CA ALA A 435 17.56 -21.92 -2.58
C ALA A 435 18.83 -22.68 -3.01
N ASP A 436 18.83 -24.02 -2.94
CA ASP A 436 19.93 -24.85 -3.44
C ASP A 436 20.05 -24.81 -4.96
N ALA A 437 18.93 -24.82 -5.69
CA ALA A 437 18.91 -24.64 -7.14
C ALA A 437 19.37 -23.21 -7.52
N MET A 438 18.95 -22.18 -6.78
CA MET A 438 19.42 -20.79 -6.99
C MET A 438 20.94 -20.68 -6.85
N LEU A 439 21.51 -21.24 -5.78
CA LEU A 439 22.96 -21.26 -5.53
C LEU A 439 23.75 -22.09 -6.56
N ALA A 440 23.15 -23.15 -7.12
CA ALA A 440 23.80 -24.00 -8.12
C ALA A 440 23.78 -23.39 -9.53
N ASN A 441 22.68 -22.73 -9.89
CA ASN A 441 22.46 -22.15 -11.22
C ASN A 441 22.95 -20.70 -11.36
N ASN A 442 23.29 -20.03 -10.26
CA ASN A 442 23.51 -18.58 -10.18
C ASN A 442 22.31 -17.76 -10.72
N ASN A 443 21.09 -18.29 -10.61
CA ASN A 443 19.85 -17.57 -10.87
C ASN A 443 19.11 -17.42 -9.55
N PHE A 444 18.91 -16.19 -9.09
CA PHE A 444 18.39 -15.90 -7.75
C PHE A 444 17.00 -15.24 -7.77
N ASP A 445 16.49 -14.90 -8.94
CA ASP A 445 15.18 -14.27 -9.07
C ASP A 445 14.06 -15.31 -9.25
N GLU A 446 14.40 -16.53 -9.65
CA GLU A 446 13.47 -17.62 -9.96
C GLU A 446 14.14 -18.96 -10.26
N ILE A 447 13.38 -20.07 -10.21
CA ILE A 447 13.77 -21.40 -10.67
C ILE A 447 12.60 -22.04 -11.42
N SER A 448 12.86 -22.76 -12.52
CA SER A 448 11.80 -23.38 -13.32
C SER A 448 11.15 -24.58 -12.60
N LEU A 449 9.87 -24.84 -12.88
CA LEU A 449 9.19 -26.03 -12.34
C LEU A 449 9.93 -27.33 -12.68
N LEU A 450 10.46 -27.44 -13.91
CA LEU A 450 11.21 -28.61 -14.37
C LEU A 450 12.51 -28.86 -13.59
N GLU A 451 13.13 -27.83 -13.02
CA GLU A 451 14.33 -27.98 -12.17
C GLU A 451 13.96 -28.48 -10.77
N LEU A 452 12.89 -27.94 -10.19
CA LEU A 452 12.36 -28.42 -8.90
C LEU A 452 11.87 -29.87 -9.00
N GLU A 453 11.25 -30.25 -10.12
CA GLU A 453 10.87 -31.64 -10.42
C GLU A 453 12.09 -32.57 -10.52
N LYS A 454 13.15 -32.15 -11.23
CA LYS A 454 14.43 -32.89 -11.29
C LYS A 454 15.11 -33.03 -9.94
N ALA A 455 14.96 -32.02 -9.07
CA ALA A 455 15.45 -32.05 -7.70
C ALA A 455 14.57 -32.87 -6.73
N GLY A 456 13.47 -33.47 -7.22
CA GLY A 456 12.62 -34.41 -6.48
C GLY A 456 11.33 -33.83 -5.89
N ILE A 457 11.01 -32.56 -6.16
CA ILE A 457 9.78 -31.93 -5.67
C ILE A 457 8.64 -32.14 -6.67
N SER A 458 7.58 -32.83 -6.27
CA SER A 458 6.43 -33.08 -7.17
C SER A 458 5.63 -31.80 -7.50
N PRO A 459 5.05 -31.66 -8.70
CA PRO A 459 4.24 -30.49 -9.08
C PRO A 459 3.06 -30.23 -8.14
N LYS A 460 2.48 -31.31 -7.61
CA LYS A 460 1.41 -31.26 -6.60
C LYS A 460 1.89 -30.59 -5.31
N MET A 461 3.07 -30.97 -4.82
CA MET A 461 3.68 -30.38 -3.62
C MET A 461 4.04 -28.91 -3.84
N ILE A 462 4.56 -28.53 -5.01
CA ILE A 462 4.80 -27.12 -5.36
C ILE A 462 3.48 -26.34 -5.28
N LYS A 463 2.41 -26.84 -5.90
CA LYS A 463 1.08 -26.22 -5.89
C LYS A 463 0.54 -26.07 -4.46
N GLU A 464 0.50 -27.15 -3.67
CA GLU A 464 0.02 -27.13 -2.28
C GLU A 464 0.82 -26.20 -1.36
N THR A 465 2.14 -26.07 -1.57
CA THR A 465 3.00 -25.21 -0.76
C THR A 465 2.87 -23.72 -1.15
N VAL A 466 2.84 -23.41 -2.45
CA VAL A 466 2.56 -22.05 -2.96
C VAL A 466 1.14 -21.59 -2.59
N ASP A 467 0.19 -22.51 -2.45
CA ASP A 467 -1.19 -22.19 -2.05
C ASP A 467 -1.34 -21.86 -0.57
N SER A 468 -0.51 -22.46 0.28
CA SER A 468 -0.59 -22.38 1.75
C SER A 468 0.40 -21.39 2.36
N SER A 469 1.45 -21.02 1.63
CA SER A 469 2.49 -20.08 2.06
C SER A 469 2.32 -18.69 1.43
N ILE A 470 2.87 -17.67 2.11
CA ILE A 470 3.08 -16.32 1.53
C ILE A 470 4.56 -16.07 1.19
N LEU A 471 5.45 -17.03 1.46
CA LEU A 471 6.90 -16.88 1.27
C LEU A 471 7.34 -17.07 -0.19
N ILE A 472 6.59 -17.87 -0.96
CA ILE A 472 6.92 -18.28 -2.33
C ILE A 472 5.72 -18.13 -3.25
N SER A 473 5.97 -17.93 -4.54
CA SER A 473 4.91 -17.90 -5.56
C SER A 473 5.39 -18.34 -6.93
N LYS A 474 4.45 -18.38 -7.87
CA LYS A 474 4.71 -18.62 -9.30
C LYS A 474 4.53 -17.35 -10.13
N LYS A 475 5.37 -17.18 -11.15
CA LYS A 475 5.22 -16.19 -12.23
C LYS A 475 5.51 -16.84 -13.59
N LEU A 476 5.09 -16.17 -14.65
CA LEU A 476 5.51 -16.51 -16.02
C LEU A 476 6.73 -15.65 -16.39
N VAL A 477 7.69 -16.27 -17.05
CA VAL A 477 8.83 -15.56 -17.66
C VAL A 477 8.96 -15.97 -19.12
N PHE A 478 9.38 -14.98 -19.92
CA PHE A 478 9.39 -15.00 -21.38
C PHE A 478 10.82 -14.73 -21.85
N HIS A 479 11.30 -15.57 -22.77
CA HIS A 479 12.62 -15.38 -23.39
C HIS A 479 12.48 -14.69 -24.75
N GLU A 480 12.66 -13.37 -24.78
CA GLU A 480 12.75 -12.62 -26.03
C GLU A 480 13.92 -13.11 -26.90
N GLY A 481 13.72 -13.12 -28.22
CA GLY A 481 14.74 -13.52 -29.20
C GLY A 481 14.72 -15.00 -29.63
N THR A 482 13.84 -15.83 -29.07
CA THR A 482 13.62 -17.22 -29.55
C THR A 482 12.48 -17.29 -30.58
N ILE A 483 12.64 -18.14 -31.61
CA ILE A 483 11.67 -18.27 -32.73
C ILE A 483 10.28 -18.72 -32.26
N ALA A 484 10.23 -19.48 -31.17
CA ALA A 484 9.02 -19.69 -30.38
C ALA A 484 9.16 -18.89 -29.08
N ARG A 485 8.24 -17.95 -28.81
CA ARG A 485 8.07 -17.38 -27.47
C ARG A 485 7.65 -18.51 -26.53
N ASN A 486 8.62 -19.09 -25.83
CA ASN A 486 8.37 -20.14 -24.86
C ASN A 486 8.04 -19.51 -23.51
N GLU A 487 6.79 -19.61 -23.09
CA GLU A 487 6.37 -19.25 -21.72
C GLU A 487 6.88 -20.32 -20.75
N THR A 488 7.57 -19.91 -19.69
CA THR A 488 8.02 -20.83 -18.63
C THR A 488 7.41 -20.42 -17.30
N GLU A 489 6.71 -21.33 -16.63
CA GLU A 489 6.33 -21.14 -15.22
C GLU A 489 7.55 -21.36 -14.31
N VAL A 490 7.80 -20.38 -13.45
CA VAL A 490 8.92 -20.37 -12.51
C VAL A 490 8.43 -20.10 -11.09
N VAL A 491 9.15 -20.61 -10.10
CA VAL A 491 8.92 -20.42 -8.66
C VAL A 491 9.96 -19.44 -8.13
N TYR A 492 9.52 -18.51 -7.27
CA TYR A 492 10.37 -17.48 -6.67
C TYR A 492 9.90 -17.15 -5.25
N PHE A 493 10.76 -16.48 -4.48
CA PHE A 493 10.40 -15.91 -3.18
C PHE A 493 9.55 -14.65 -3.39
N VAL A 494 8.48 -14.47 -2.61
CA VAL A 494 7.62 -13.27 -2.68
C VAL A 494 8.31 -12.03 -2.09
N PHE A 495 9.36 -12.23 -1.30
CA PHE A 495 10.03 -11.18 -0.56
C PHE A 495 11.55 -11.38 -0.64
N ASP A 496 12.22 -10.45 -1.33
CA ASP A 496 13.65 -10.54 -1.60
C ASP A 496 14.50 -10.59 -0.33
N GLU A 497 14.12 -9.84 0.71
CA GLU A 497 14.87 -9.88 1.97
C GLU A 497 14.78 -11.25 2.68
N MET A 498 13.65 -11.95 2.54
CA MET A 498 13.50 -13.33 3.00
C MET A 498 14.30 -14.32 2.15
N ARG A 499 14.36 -14.10 0.82
CA ARG A 499 15.23 -14.89 -0.08
C ARG A 499 16.68 -14.76 0.37
N ASP A 500 17.17 -13.54 0.53
CA ASP A 500 18.56 -13.24 0.82
C ASP A 500 18.98 -13.80 2.19
N TYR A 501 18.10 -13.67 3.20
CA TYR A 501 18.22 -14.36 4.48
C TYR A 501 18.32 -15.89 4.32
N TYR A 502 17.43 -16.50 3.53
CA TYR A 502 17.37 -17.95 3.38
C TYR A 502 18.58 -18.50 2.59
N LEU A 503 19.04 -17.78 1.57
CA LEU A 503 20.27 -18.09 0.83
C LEU A 503 21.50 -18.02 1.74
N ALA A 504 21.63 -16.97 2.56
CA ALA A 504 22.68 -16.88 3.57
C ALA A 504 22.63 -18.05 4.57
N ARG A 505 21.43 -18.44 5.02
CA ARG A 505 21.22 -19.63 5.88
C ARG A 505 21.66 -20.91 5.18
N ARG A 506 21.34 -21.11 3.89
CA ARG A 506 21.78 -22.29 3.11
C ARG A 506 23.29 -22.33 2.94
N ILE A 507 23.94 -21.20 2.65
CA ILE A 507 25.40 -21.11 2.57
C ILE A 507 26.03 -21.49 3.90
N LEU A 508 25.52 -20.94 5.02
CA LEU A 508 26.02 -21.27 6.36
C LEU A 508 25.85 -22.77 6.68
N LEU A 509 24.64 -23.31 6.56
CA LEU A 509 24.34 -24.71 6.91
C LEU A 509 25.15 -25.72 6.09
N LYS A 510 25.44 -25.43 4.81
CA LYS A 510 26.29 -26.29 3.96
C LYS A 510 27.76 -26.31 4.38
N ASN A 511 28.21 -25.32 5.15
CA ASN A 511 29.59 -25.19 5.63
C ASN A 511 29.72 -25.45 7.14
N ILE A 512 28.66 -25.91 7.82
CA ILE A 512 28.71 -26.42 9.19
C ILE A 512 28.74 -27.94 9.16
N ALA A 513 29.75 -28.54 9.81
CA ALA A 513 29.90 -29.99 9.93
C ALA A 513 30.39 -30.36 11.33
N ALA A 514 29.73 -31.33 11.99
CA ALA A 514 30.15 -31.88 13.28
C ALA A 514 30.43 -30.85 14.41
N GLY A 515 29.77 -29.69 14.39
CA GLY A 515 29.96 -28.61 15.36
C GLY A 515 31.14 -27.67 15.06
N SER A 516 31.79 -27.80 13.90
CA SER A 516 32.72 -26.81 13.35
C SER A 516 32.14 -26.17 12.08
N MET A 517 32.71 -25.03 11.68
CA MET A 517 32.22 -24.20 10.58
C MET A 517 33.39 -23.72 9.71
N ASP A 518 33.32 -23.91 8.38
CA ASP A 518 34.35 -23.43 7.46
C ASP A 518 34.09 -21.98 7.03
N GLY A 519 34.55 -21.05 7.85
CA GLY A 519 34.38 -19.62 7.58
C GLY A 519 35.11 -19.15 6.32
N ASN A 520 36.19 -19.83 5.91
CA ASN A 520 36.94 -19.46 4.71
C ASN A 520 36.17 -19.87 3.44
N ALA A 521 35.52 -21.04 3.44
CA ALA A 521 34.66 -21.46 2.34
C ALA A 521 33.46 -20.51 2.16
N ILE A 522 32.84 -20.08 3.27
CA ILE A 522 31.76 -19.07 3.24
C ILE A 522 32.27 -17.74 2.67
N LEU A 523 33.36 -17.18 3.22
CA LEU A 523 33.94 -15.92 2.72
C LEU A 523 34.37 -15.99 1.26
N THR A 524 34.83 -17.16 0.80
CA THR A 524 35.14 -17.40 -0.63
C THR A 524 33.86 -17.33 -1.47
N LYS A 525 32.77 -17.98 -1.03
CA LYS A 525 31.49 -17.94 -1.74
C LYS A 525 30.88 -16.53 -1.80
N LEU A 526 31.03 -15.73 -0.74
CA LEU A 526 30.59 -14.32 -0.74
C LEU A 526 31.36 -13.48 -1.77
N LYS A 527 32.67 -13.73 -1.95
CA LYS A 527 33.49 -13.06 -2.98
C LYS A 527 33.07 -13.47 -4.39
N GLU A 528 32.84 -14.77 -4.65
CA GLU A 528 32.30 -15.25 -5.94
C GLU A 528 30.98 -14.54 -6.32
N LEU A 529 30.05 -14.40 -5.36
CA LEU A 529 28.77 -13.72 -5.59
C LEU A 529 28.96 -12.22 -5.91
N LYS A 530 29.87 -11.55 -5.19
CA LYS A 530 30.23 -10.14 -5.44
C LYS A 530 30.90 -9.94 -6.81
N GLU A 531 31.82 -10.82 -7.19
CA GLU A 531 32.50 -10.79 -8.49
C GLU A 531 31.54 -11.07 -9.65
N ALA A 532 30.53 -11.93 -9.43
CA ALA A 532 29.46 -12.18 -10.40
C ALA A 532 28.43 -11.04 -10.51
N GLY A 533 28.47 -10.02 -9.64
CA GLY A 533 27.58 -8.85 -9.71
C GLY A 533 26.11 -9.15 -9.42
N VAL A 534 25.82 -10.19 -8.63
CA VAL A 534 24.45 -10.68 -8.40
C VAL A 534 23.64 -9.72 -7.51
N SER A 535 22.38 -9.45 -7.88
CA SER A 535 21.44 -8.56 -7.19
C SER A 535 21.28 -8.84 -5.68
N CYS A 536 21.14 -10.10 -5.28
CA CYS A 536 20.96 -10.52 -3.89
C CYS A 536 22.24 -10.50 -3.03
N THR A 537 23.40 -10.14 -3.59
CA THR A 537 24.70 -10.27 -2.90
C THR A 537 24.76 -9.48 -1.60
N GLU A 538 24.24 -8.24 -1.61
CA GLU A 538 24.30 -7.35 -0.44
C GLU A 538 23.48 -7.89 0.73
N GLY A 539 22.27 -8.42 0.45
CA GLY A 539 21.42 -9.05 1.46
C GLY A 539 22.02 -10.36 1.98
N ILE A 540 22.58 -11.20 1.10
CA ILE A 540 23.28 -12.43 1.52
C ILE A 540 24.44 -12.08 2.46
N ILE A 541 25.28 -11.11 2.10
CA ILE A 541 26.43 -10.69 2.92
C ILE A 541 25.96 -10.10 4.26
N HIS A 542 24.90 -9.28 4.26
CA HIS A 542 24.29 -8.76 5.49
C HIS A 542 23.83 -9.90 6.42
N TYR A 543 23.06 -10.85 5.91
CA TYR A 543 22.56 -11.95 6.75
C TYR A 543 23.66 -12.93 7.17
N THR A 544 24.69 -13.17 6.33
CA THR A 544 25.87 -13.94 6.76
C THR A 544 26.65 -13.24 7.87
N TYR A 545 26.84 -11.92 7.79
CA TYR A 545 27.45 -11.12 8.86
C TYR A 545 26.67 -11.27 10.17
N VAL A 546 25.34 -11.14 10.10
CA VAL A 546 24.45 -11.31 11.25
C VAL A 546 24.58 -12.73 11.83
N PHE A 547 24.63 -13.78 11.01
CA PHE A 547 24.84 -15.14 11.51
C PHE A 547 26.21 -15.32 12.18
N PHE A 548 27.28 -14.69 11.70
CA PHE A 548 28.58 -14.72 12.38
C PHE A 548 28.55 -14.05 13.77
N ARG A 549 27.63 -13.10 14.00
CA ARG A 549 27.39 -12.44 15.29
C ARG A 549 26.46 -13.22 16.22
N THR A 550 25.60 -14.10 15.71
CA THR A 550 24.47 -14.68 16.48
C THR A 550 24.35 -16.21 16.47
N ASP A 551 24.89 -16.94 15.49
CA ASP A 551 24.82 -18.40 15.47
C ASP A 551 25.69 -19.00 16.59
N ALA A 552 25.10 -19.89 17.38
CA ALA A 552 25.75 -20.47 18.55
C ALA A 552 27.04 -21.26 18.21
N THR A 553 27.13 -21.83 17.00
CA THR A 553 28.32 -22.55 16.52
C THR A 553 29.46 -21.58 16.23
N VAL A 554 29.15 -20.43 15.62
CA VAL A 554 30.16 -19.43 15.22
C VAL A 554 30.61 -18.60 16.42
N VAL A 555 29.68 -18.19 17.28
CA VAL A 555 30.01 -17.52 18.56
C VAL A 555 30.82 -18.47 19.46
N GLY A 556 30.47 -19.76 19.47
CA GLY A 556 31.20 -20.79 20.20
C GLY A 556 32.63 -21.06 19.70
N SER A 557 32.94 -20.81 18.42
CA SER A 557 34.28 -20.98 17.86
C SER A 557 35.25 -19.85 18.20
N SER A 558 34.75 -18.74 18.76
CA SER A 558 35.52 -17.50 19.01
C SER A 558 36.09 -16.83 17.75
N GLU A 559 35.57 -17.16 16.55
CA GLU A 559 36.01 -16.54 15.29
C GLU A 559 35.16 -15.33 14.85
N THR A 560 34.09 -14.98 15.57
CA THR A 560 33.15 -13.89 15.22
C THR A 560 33.84 -12.60 14.77
N GLU A 561 34.75 -12.02 15.57
CA GLU A 561 35.43 -10.77 15.21
C GLU A 561 36.24 -10.90 13.90
N LYS A 562 37.00 -11.99 13.75
CA LYS A 562 37.81 -12.27 12.56
C LYS A 562 36.94 -12.37 11.30
N LEU A 563 35.82 -13.08 11.38
CA LEU A 563 34.93 -13.33 10.26
C LEU A 563 34.09 -12.09 9.90
N CYS A 564 33.61 -11.36 10.90
CA CYS A 564 32.92 -10.08 10.71
C CYS A 564 33.85 -9.03 10.11
N ASN A 565 35.08 -8.87 10.61
CA ASN A 565 36.07 -7.98 9.99
C ASN A 565 36.39 -8.39 8.55
N ALA A 566 36.53 -9.70 8.27
CA ALA A 566 36.75 -10.18 6.90
C ALA A 566 35.59 -9.87 5.93
N ILE A 567 34.36 -9.68 6.43
CA ILE A 567 33.23 -9.13 5.64
C ILE A 567 33.35 -7.60 5.52
N LEU A 568 33.63 -6.88 6.61
CA LEU A 568 33.71 -5.41 6.58
C LEU A 568 34.88 -4.89 5.72
N ASP A 569 36.00 -5.61 5.68
CA ASP A 569 37.17 -5.33 4.83
C ASP A 569 36.82 -5.41 3.32
N ILE A 570 35.73 -6.10 2.92
CA ILE A 570 35.23 -6.11 1.52
C ILE A 570 34.72 -4.74 1.07
N TYR A 571 34.42 -3.84 2.01
CA TYR A 571 33.85 -2.50 1.79
C TYR A 571 34.65 -1.38 2.45
N ARG A 572 35.83 -1.70 2.99
CA ARG A 572 36.64 -0.74 3.74
C ARG A 572 37.25 0.31 2.82
N ILE A 573 37.23 1.55 3.29
CA ILE A 573 37.79 2.68 2.54
C ILE A 573 39.32 2.57 2.54
N HIS A 574 39.92 2.52 1.34
CA HIS A 574 41.36 2.50 1.15
C HIS A 574 41.99 3.86 1.41
N ASP A 575 43.21 3.86 1.95
CA ASP A 575 44.00 5.08 2.17
C ASP A 575 44.33 5.75 0.83
N GLY A 576 44.18 7.07 0.76
CA GLY A 576 44.47 7.85 -0.45
C GLY A 576 43.45 7.72 -1.59
N ARG A 577 42.25 7.16 -1.35
CA ARG A 577 41.09 7.27 -2.27
C ARG A 577 40.86 8.74 -2.63
N GLU A 578 40.80 9.07 -3.92
CA GLU A 578 40.43 10.41 -4.36
C GLU A 578 39.03 10.76 -3.85
N THR A 579 38.89 11.93 -3.23
CA THR A 579 37.60 12.47 -2.76
C THR A 579 36.66 12.59 -3.96
N GLN A 580 35.60 11.80 -3.98
CA GLN A 580 34.69 11.79 -5.11
C GLN A 580 33.93 13.13 -5.21
N SER A 581 33.72 13.60 -6.44
CA SER A 581 32.98 14.83 -6.70
C SER A 581 31.47 14.60 -6.58
N TYR A 582 30.97 14.68 -5.35
CA TYR A 582 29.58 14.38 -5.02
C TYR A 582 28.55 15.43 -5.47
N TRP A 583 28.99 16.52 -6.12
CA TRP A 583 28.16 17.62 -6.66
C TRP A 583 27.06 17.20 -7.65
N LYS A 584 27.07 15.95 -8.14
CA LYS A 584 26.05 15.41 -9.06
C LYS A 584 25.16 14.32 -8.44
N THR A 585 25.56 13.70 -7.32
CA THR A 585 24.76 12.65 -6.66
C THR A 585 23.64 13.29 -5.85
N HIS A 586 22.52 13.56 -6.52
CA HIS A 586 21.29 13.99 -5.87
C HIS A 586 20.73 12.81 -5.07
N HIS A 587 20.30 13.10 -3.83
CA HIS A 587 19.70 12.16 -2.86
C HIS A 587 20.65 11.08 -2.29
N ARG A 588 20.75 11.05 -0.95
CA ARG A 588 21.28 9.92 -0.16
C ARG A 588 20.32 9.66 0.98
N GLU A 589 19.24 8.93 0.71
CA GLU A 589 18.38 8.38 1.76
C GLU A 589 19.05 7.16 2.44
N GLU A 590 20.06 6.54 1.80
CA GLU A 590 20.77 5.36 2.30
C GLU A 590 22.30 5.52 2.41
N PHE A 591 22.91 4.69 3.27
CA PHE A 591 24.36 4.52 3.38
C PHE A 591 24.98 4.01 2.08
N GLN A 592 26.03 4.68 1.61
CA GLN A 592 26.79 4.27 0.42
C GLN A 592 27.87 3.24 0.76
N ASN A 593 28.47 3.35 1.95
CA ASN A 593 29.35 2.33 2.48
C ASN A 593 28.52 1.16 3.01
N LEU A 594 28.55 0.06 2.26
CA LEU A 594 27.80 -1.15 2.58
C LEU A 594 28.19 -1.77 3.94
N GLY A 595 29.44 -1.58 4.40
CA GLY A 595 29.86 -2.01 5.75
C GLY A 595 29.15 -1.23 6.85
N LEU A 596 29.04 0.09 6.73
CA LEU A 596 28.23 0.92 7.65
C LEU A 596 26.76 0.48 7.63
N ARG A 597 26.20 0.26 6.42
CA ARG A 597 24.83 -0.21 6.26
C ARG A 597 24.60 -1.56 6.97
N ILE A 598 25.50 -2.52 6.80
CA ILE A 598 25.43 -3.85 7.44
C ILE A 598 25.38 -3.73 8.97
N ILE A 599 26.27 -2.94 9.57
CA ILE A 599 26.31 -2.74 11.03
C ILE A 599 25.00 -2.09 11.50
N LEU A 600 24.63 -0.96 10.88
CA LEU A 600 23.57 -0.08 11.37
C LEU A 600 22.14 -0.56 11.07
N THR A 601 21.94 -1.51 10.14
CA THR A 601 20.62 -2.13 9.92
C THR A 601 20.46 -3.52 10.55
N SER A 602 21.49 -4.04 11.23
CA SER A 602 21.49 -5.41 11.81
C SER A 602 20.50 -5.63 12.97
N GLY A 603 20.15 -4.57 13.71
CA GLY A 603 19.40 -4.66 14.97
C GLY A 603 20.18 -5.26 16.15
N LEU A 604 21.53 -5.27 16.08
CA LEU A 604 22.42 -5.81 17.10
C LEU A 604 23.15 -4.69 17.86
N PRO A 605 23.39 -4.81 19.18
CA PRO A 605 24.23 -3.87 19.90
C PRO A 605 25.66 -3.83 19.34
N MET A 606 26.23 -2.62 19.21
CA MET A 606 27.58 -2.43 18.69
C MET A 606 28.65 -3.04 19.60
N THR A 607 29.77 -3.39 18.97
CA THR A 607 31.01 -3.91 19.57
C THR A 607 32.20 -3.05 19.18
N ASP A 608 33.30 -3.19 19.92
CA ASP A 608 34.49 -2.34 19.77
C ASP A 608 35.09 -2.35 18.34
N PHE A 609 35.02 -3.48 17.63
CA PHE A 609 35.51 -3.57 16.24
C PHE A 609 34.55 -2.90 15.24
N GLU A 610 33.24 -2.94 15.46
CA GLU A 610 32.25 -2.20 14.67
C GLU A 610 32.42 -0.69 14.87
N VAL A 611 32.60 -0.24 16.12
CA VAL A 611 32.94 1.15 16.46
C VAL A 611 34.24 1.58 15.77
N SER A 612 35.27 0.73 15.81
CA SER A 612 36.56 0.99 15.15
C SER A 612 36.42 1.11 13.62
N TYR A 613 35.56 0.29 13.00
CA TYR A 613 35.25 0.39 11.57
C TYR A 613 34.53 1.69 11.22
N ILE A 614 33.51 2.07 11.99
CA ILE A 614 32.77 3.33 11.79
C ILE A 614 33.73 4.53 11.91
N GLN A 615 34.62 4.53 12.90
CA GLN A 615 35.65 5.56 13.06
C GLN A 615 36.67 5.58 11.89
N ASP A 616 37.01 4.43 11.30
CA ASP A 616 37.86 4.37 10.10
C ASP A 616 37.17 5.02 8.90
N CYS A 617 35.88 4.73 8.68
CA CYS A 617 35.07 5.36 7.63
C CYS A 617 34.95 6.88 7.82
N LEU A 618 34.57 7.34 9.03
CA LEU A 618 34.43 8.77 9.34
C LEU A 618 35.74 9.55 9.26
N ARG A 619 36.87 8.91 9.58
CA ARG A 619 38.20 9.53 9.44
C ARG A 619 38.62 9.69 7.97
N LYS A 620 38.29 8.72 7.12
CA LYS A 620 38.75 8.64 5.72
C LYS A 620 37.87 9.39 4.73
N ASP A 621 36.55 9.22 4.80
CA ASP A 621 35.59 9.94 3.96
C ASP A 621 34.31 10.28 4.75
N PRO A 622 34.35 11.30 5.63
CA PRO A 622 33.17 11.72 6.38
C PRO A 622 32.09 12.35 5.49
N TYR A 623 32.42 12.76 4.25
CA TYR A 623 31.41 13.29 3.34
C TYR A 623 30.53 12.17 2.79
N GLU A 624 31.07 10.96 2.58
CA GLU A 624 30.33 9.84 2.01
C GLU A 624 29.07 9.52 2.83
N ASP A 625 29.21 9.22 4.12
CA ASP A 625 28.09 8.80 4.97
C ASP A 625 27.99 9.53 6.33
N GLY A 626 28.85 10.49 6.65
CA GLY A 626 28.86 11.14 7.97
C GLY A 626 27.54 11.83 8.33
N GLY A 627 26.83 12.36 7.33
CA GLY A 627 25.47 12.87 7.50
C GLY A 627 24.42 11.76 7.68
N VAL A 628 24.50 10.66 6.93
CA VAL A 628 23.56 9.52 7.03
C VAL A 628 23.68 8.85 8.40
N PHE A 629 24.92 8.72 8.87
CA PHE A 629 25.27 8.25 10.19
C PHE A 629 24.69 9.13 11.30
N PHE A 630 24.79 10.46 11.17
CA PHE A 630 24.16 11.38 12.12
C PHE A 630 22.63 11.26 12.13
N ASP A 631 21.98 11.27 10.96
CA ASP A 631 20.52 11.14 10.87
C ASP A 631 20.03 9.84 11.51
N THR A 632 20.74 8.72 11.29
CA THR A 632 20.41 7.41 11.89
C THR A 632 20.41 7.47 13.42
N MET A 633 21.35 8.22 14.01
CA MET A 633 21.48 8.40 15.46
C MET A 633 20.45 9.41 16.02
N LEU A 634 20.14 10.46 15.25
CA LEU A 634 19.08 11.41 15.56
C LEU A 634 17.70 10.73 15.52
N ASP A 635 17.40 9.95 14.48
CA ASP A 635 16.18 9.17 14.36
C ASP A 635 16.04 8.18 15.52
N GLY A 636 17.10 7.43 15.84
CA GLY A 636 17.11 6.57 17.02
C GLY A 636 16.85 7.32 18.34
N THR A 637 17.32 8.56 18.47
CA THR A 637 17.03 9.42 19.63
C THR A 637 15.58 9.90 19.66
N ILE A 638 15.01 10.28 18.51
CA ILE A 638 13.63 10.77 18.36
C ILE A 638 12.60 9.63 18.50
N TYR A 639 12.99 8.40 18.14
CA TYR A 639 12.09 7.27 17.95
C TYR A 639 12.40 6.05 18.83
N GLU A 640 13.25 6.21 19.86
CA GLU A 640 13.62 5.17 20.85
C GLU A 640 14.23 3.91 20.22
N GLY A 641 15.26 4.12 19.40
CA GLY A 641 16.10 3.08 18.80
C GLY A 641 17.27 2.63 19.69
N ILE A 642 18.02 1.63 19.23
CA ILE A 642 19.19 1.06 19.94
C ILE A 642 20.50 1.80 19.71
N TYR A 643 20.52 2.76 18.78
CA TYR A 643 21.64 3.67 18.55
C TYR A 643 21.09 5.09 18.63
N ASP A 644 21.80 5.99 19.30
CA ASP A 644 21.29 7.30 19.68
C ASP A 644 22.38 8.39 19.60
N LEU A 645 22.04 9.63 19.94
CA LEU A 645 22.99 10.75 19.85
C LEU A 645 24.09 10.70 20.91
N ASP A 646 23.90 10.01 22.04
CA ASP A 646 25.01 9.71 22.96
C ASP A 646 25.98 8.69 22.33
N THR A 647 25.47 7.66 21.63
CA THR A 647 26.26 6.72 20.81
C THR A 647 27.03 7.45 19.71
N TYR A 648 26.39 8.40 19.01
CA TYR A 648 27.06 9.27 18.03
C TYR A 648 28.25 10.02 18.66
N LEU A 649 28.03 10.66 19.81
CA LEU A 649 29.06 11.44 20.50
C LEU A 649 30.22 10.56 20.97
N ASP A 650 29.96 9.37 21.48
CA ASP A 650 31.03 8.44 21.92
C ASP A 650 31.85 7.90 20.74
N ILE A 651 31.21 7.58 19.60
CA ILE A 651 31.91 7.17 18.38
C ILE A 651 32.76 8.33 17.83
N LEU A 652 32.17 9.53 17.71
CA LEU A 652 32.83 10.72 17.20
C LEU A 652 34.05 11.09 18.05
N LEU A 653 33.86 11.29 19.36
CA LEU A 653 34.93 11.67 20.28
C LEU A 653 35.94 10.54 20.52
N GLY A 654 35.52 9.30 20.34
CA GLY A 654 36.39 8.12 20.38
C GLY A 654 37.48 8.11 19.30
N MET A 655 37.35 8.90 18.22
CA MET A 655 38.39 9.03 17.19
C MET A 655 39.71 9.60 17.70
N LYS A 656 39.68 10.36 18.83
CA LYS A 656 40.83 10.94 19.54
C LYS A 656 41.78 11.79 18.67
N ASP A 657 41.25 12.41 17.64
CA ASP A 657 41.97 13.30 16.72
C ASP A 657 41.10 14.53 16.43
N LYS A 658 41.64 15.72 16.70
CA LYS A 658 40.90 16.98 16.63
C LYS A 658 40.36 17.25 15.23
N ASP A 659 41.19 17.08 14.21
CA ASP A 659 40.86 17.49 12.85
C ASP A 659 39.89 16.47 12.22
N ALA A 660 40.03 15.18 12.53
CA ALA A 660 39.05 14.15 12.18
C ALA A 660 37.69 14.39 12.85
N ILE A 661 37.67 14.71 14.16
CA ILE A 661 36.43 15.04 14.90
C ILE A 661 35.72 16.23 14.25
N LEU A 662 36.41 17.34 14.05
CA LEU A 662 35.81 18.55 13.48
C LEU A 662 35.40 18.35 12.01
N ASN A 663 36.19 17.64 11.21
CA ASN A 663 35.83 17.34 9.83
C ASN A 663 34.58 16.46 9.75
N ALA A 664 34.51 15.37 10.52
CA ALA A 664 33.35 14.48 10.56
C ALA A 664 32.09 15.18 11.10
N PHE A 665 32.20 15.91 12.21
CA PHE A 665 31.07 16.61 12.82
C PHE A 665 30.55 17.75 11.93
N SER A 666 31.41 18.37 11.12
CA SER A 666 30.95 19.36 10.12
C SER A 666 30.04 18.76 9.03
N LYS A 667 30.01 17.42 8.87
CA LYS A 667 29.21 16.76 7.81
C LYS A 667 27.78 16.41 8.21
N ILE A 668 27.34 16.71 9.43
CA ILE A 668 25.90 16.61 9.77
C ILE A 668 25.03 17.51 8.86
N THR A 669 25.62 18.56 8.28
CA THR A 669 24.96 19.46 7.31
C THR A 669 25.35 19.20 5.84
N ALA A 670 26.17 18.16 5.55
CA ALA A 670 26.75 17.92 4.23
C ALA A 670 25.71 17.65 3.14
N ARG A 671 24.51 17.20 3.52
CA ARG A 671 23.40 16.98 2.59
C ARG A 671 22.63 18.25 2.19
N ASN A 672 23.05 19.48 2.49
CA ASN A 672 22.22 20.67 2.20
C ASN A 672 22.16 21.06 0.70
N GLY A 673 20.96 21.43 0.21
CA GLY A 673 20.74 21.67 -1.22
C GLY A 673 19.30 22.08 -1.62
N ILE A 674 18.37 21.14 -1.82
CA ILE A 674 17.10 21.43 -2.54
C ILE A 674 15.80 20.90 -1.88
N GLU A 675 15.79 19.76 -1.16
CA GLU A 675 14.55 19.15 -0.61
C GLU A 675 14.77 18.52 0.77
N ASN A 676 13.87 18.79 1.74
CA ASN A 676 13.72 18.16 3.06
C ASN A 676 15.00 17.52 3.65
N ARG A 677 15.98 18.35 4.02
CA ARG A 677 17.22 17.91 4.71
C ARG A 677 17.22 18.42 6.14
N PHE A 678 17.84 17.67 7.05
CA PHE A 678 18.08 18.12 8.43
C PHE A 678 18.86 19.43 8.43
N LEU A 679 18.22 20.51 8.88
CA LEU A 679 18.87 21.78 9.14
C LEU A 679 19.27 21.84 10.61
N PRO A 680 20.34 22.57 10.99
CA PRO A 680 20.64 22.84 12.40
C PRO A 680 19.41 23.39 13.16
N ALA A 681 18.55 24.17 12.49
CA ALA A 681 17.27 24.66 13.03
C ALA A 681 16.30 23.55 13.50
N ASP A 682 16.33 22.35 12.89
CA ASP A 682 15.46 21.23 13.28
C ASP A 682 15.77 20.72 14.70
N LEU A 683 17.00 20.88 15.21
CA LEU A 683 17.35 20.57 16.61
C LEU A 683 16.41 21.26 17.60
N VAL A 684 16.01 22.51 17.32
CA VAL A 684 15.06 23.27 18.17
C VAL A 684 13.67 22.63 18.14
N LYS A 685 13.22 22.18 16.98
CA LYS A 685 11.91 21.56 16.75
C LYS A 685 11.85 20.17 17.40
N ASP A 686 12.88 19.36 17.22
CA ASP A 686 12.94 18.01 17.76
C ASP A 686 13.18 18.01 19.27
N HIS A 687 14.02 18.91 19.80
CA HIS A 687 14.11 19.13 21.25
C HIS A 687 12.74 19.55 21.83
N LYS A 688 12.02 20.51 21.22
CA LYS A 688 10.68 20.92 21.68
C LYS A 688 9.67 19.77 21.65
N LYS A 689 9.74 18.90 20.64
CA LYS A 689 8.88 17.70 20.52
C LYS A 689 9.14 16.70 21.66
N LEU A 690 10.40 16.54 22.08
CA LEU A 690 10.79 15.54 23.08
C LEU A 690 10.85 16.07 24.52
N ALA A 691 10.97 17.39 24.75
CA ALA A 691 11.21 17.99 26.07
C ALA A 691 10.21 17.52 27.16
N ASP A 692 8.93 17.42 26.82
CA ASP A 692 7.87 16.99 27.75
C ASP A 692 7.60 15.47 27.71
N ILE A 693 8.05 14.78 26.65
CA ILE A 693 7.69 13.37 26.35
C ILE A 693 8.82 12.41 26.72
N ALA A 694 10.04 12.73 26.29
CA ALA A 694 11.27 11.97 26.51
C ALA A 694 12.42 12.92 26.90
N PRO A 695 12.48 13.40 28.16
CA PRO A 695 13.48 14.38 28.59
C PRO A 695 14.93 13.92 28.43
N ALA A 696 15.18 12.60 28.48
CA ALA A 696 16.50 12.02 28.22
C ALA A 696 16.93 12.22 26.75
N SER A 697 16.06 11.89 25.80
CA SER A 697 16.30 12.12 24.36
C SER A 697 16.44 13.61 24.03
N ALA A 698 15.63 14.47 24.66
CA ALA A 698 15.77 15.93 24.53
C ALA A 698 17.15 16.41 25.01
N LEU A 699 17.65 15.89 26.14
CA LEU A 699 19.00 16.20 26.64
C LEU A 699 20.10 15.75 25.67
N GLN A 700 19.95 14.62 24.96
CA GLN A 700 20.92 14.22 23.93
C GLN A 700 20.94 15.19 22.74
N ILE A 701 19.76 15.66 22.29
CA ILE A 701 19.67 16.71 21.27
C ILE A 701 20.34 18.01 21.76
N GLN A 702 20.15 18.39 23.04
CA GLN A 702 20.84 19.54 23.62
C GLN A 702 22.37 19.34 23.61
N LYS A 703 22.90 18.20 24.06
CA LYS A 703 24.35 17.90 24.03
C LYS A 703 24.96 18.15 22.65
N VAL A 704 24.32 17.63 21.61
CA VAL A 704 24.76 17.82 20.22
C VAL A 704 24.68 19.29 19.79
N ALA A 705 23.58 19.98 20.10
CA ALA A 705 23.39 21.39 19.74
C ALA A 705 24.44 22.30 20.42
N GLU A 706 24.69 22.12 21.72
CA GLU A 706 25.69 22.87 22.48
C GLU A 706 27.10 22.61 21.91
N LEU A 707 27.47 21.34 21.67
CA LEU A 707 28.76 21.00 21.08
C LEU A 707 28.91 21.58 19.67
N PHE A 708 27.85 21.57 18.85
CA PHE A 708 27.86 22.14 17.51
C PHE A 708 28.09 23.65 17.54
N LEU A 709 27.39 24.37 18.43
CA LEU A 709 27.55 25.82 18.64
C LEU A 709 28.94 26.19 19.19
N CYS A 710 29.57 25.32 19.98
CA CYS A 710 30.95 25.50 20.42
C CYS A 710 31.98 25.27 19.29
N CYS A 711 31.70 24.36 18.35
CA CYS A 711 32.66 23.97 17.30
C CYS A 711 32.54 24.81 16.02
N PHE A 712 31.35 25.30 15.68
CA PHE A 712 31.07 25.90 14.37
C PHE A 712 30.27 27.19 14.47
N LYS A 713 30.56 28.10 13.53
CA LYS A 713 29.74 29.27 13.24
C LYS A 713 29.01 29.04 11.93
N LEU A 714 27.69 29.19 11.93
CA LEU A 714 26.87 29.07 10.73
C LEU A 714 27.00 30.30 9.84
N ASN A 715 26.86 30.07 8.53
CA ASN A 715 26.79 31.14 7.52
C ASN A 715 25.43 31.85 7.51
N ASP A 716 24.38 31.13 7.92
CA ASP A 716 23.03 31.66 8.12
C ASP A 716 22.92 32.25 9.53
N THR A 717 22.83 33.57 9.63
CA THR A 717 22.74 34.29 10.90
C THR A 717 21.41 34.08 11.60
N ASP A 718 20.33 33.89 10.85
CA ASP A 718 18.99 33.75 11.43
C ASP A 718 18.86 32.38 12.11
N VAL A 719 19.42 31.33 11.49
CA VAL A 719 19.52 29.99 12.12
C VAL A 719 20.50 29.99 13.30
N GLN A 720 21.62 30.72 13.21
CA GLN A 720 22.57 30.87 14.32
C GLN A 720 21.90 31.52 15.55
N ASP A 721 21.18 32.62 15.34
CA ASP A 721 20.48 33.36 16.40
C ASP A 721 19.27 32.57 16.93
N GLN A 722 18.56 31.82 16.08
CA GLN A 722 17.50 30.90 16.50
C GLN A 722 18.02 29.81 17.44
N LEU A 723 19.19 29.23 17.14
CA LEU A 723 19.79 28.18 17.96
C LEU A 723 20.28 28.72 19.30
N ILE A 724 21.04 29.81 19.30
CA ILE A 724 21.52 30.48 20.52
C ILE A 724 20.32 30.92 21.36
N GLY A 725 19.37 31.64 20.76
CA GLY A 725 18.19 32.16 21.44
C GLY A 725 17.22 31.10 21.99
N TYR A 726 17.38 29.83 21.59
CA TYR A 726 16.70 28.70 22.20
C TYR A 726 17.57 27.98 23.22
N PHE A 727 18.67 27.35 22.79
CA PHE A 727 19.45 26.43 23.62
C PHE A 727 20.13 27.14 24.81
N TYR A 728 20.64 28.36 24.64
CA TYR A 728 21.29 29.09 25.74
C TYR A 728 20.31 29.60 26.79
N THR A 729 18.99 29.50 26.53
CA THR A 729 17.94 29.84 27.50
C THR A 729 17.43 28.64 28.30
N LEU A 730 17.88 27.42 27.96
CA LEU A 730 17.46 26.21 28.66
C LEU A 730 18.09 26.14 30.06
N PRO A 731 17.36 25.71 31.12
CA PRO A 731 17.89 25.66 32.48
C PRO A 731 19.14 24.79 32.69
N ALA A 732 19.46 23.91 31.74
CA ALA A 732 20.61 23.02 31.79
C ALA A 732 21.83 23.54 31.00
N HIS A 733 21.72 24.68 30.29
CA HIS A 733 22.72 25.22 29.37
C HIS A 733 24.16 25.15 29.89
N ASP A 734 24.47 25.91 30.96
CA ASP A 734 25.82 26.01 31.54
C ASP A 734 26.44 24.64 31.82
N LYS A 735 25.63 23.71 32.35
CA LYS A 735 26.07 22.36 32.71
C LYS A 735 26.36 21.51 31.48
N VAL A 736 25.47 21.52 30.48
CA VAL A 736 25.62 20.69 29.28
C VAL A 736 26.75 21.22 28.41
N GLN A 737 26.86 22.55 28.25
CA GLN A 737 27.97 23.17 27.53
C GLN A 737 29.33 22.84 28.16
N GLN A 738 29.46 22.96 29.49
CA GLN A 738 30.70 22.57 30.19
C GLN A 738 31.02 21.07 30.05
N GLU A 739 30.01 20.19 30.11
CA GLU A 739 30.19 18.75 29.86
C GLU A 739 30.75 18.49 28.46
N MET A 740 30.17 19.13 27.43
CA MET A 740 30.58 18.95 26.03
C MET A 740 31.98 19.50 25.77
N ILE A 741 32.31 20.68 26.29
CA ILE A 741 33.65 21.28 26.20
C ILE A 741 34.69 20.36 26.86
N SER A 742 34.40 19.82 28.04
CA SER A 742 35.28 18.88 28.74
C SER A 742 35.49 17.58 27.94
N ARG A 743 34.41 17.00 27.40
CA ARG A 743 34.46 15.79 26.56
C ARG A 743 35.30 16.00 25.29
N ILE A 744 35.11 17.09 24.55
CA ILE A 744 35.89 17.34 23.32
C ILE A 744 37.36 17.71 23.60
N ARG A 745 37.66 18.49 24.64
CA ARG A 745 39.06 18.75 25.05
C ARG A 745 39.80 17.46 25.39
N LYS A 746 39.17 16.57 26.17
CA LYS A 746 39.72 15.25 26.51
C LYS A 746 39.94 14.38 25.27
N ALA A 747 39.00 14.38 24.32
CA ALA A 747 39.15 13.67 23.05
C ALA A 747 40.34 14.19 22.22
N CYS A 748 40.51 15.52 22.17
CA CYS A 748 41.61 16.19 21.48
C CYS A 748 42.97 16.14 22.22
N GLY A 749 43.07 15.47 23.37
CA GLY A 749 44.31 15.39 24.16
C GLY A 749 44.75 16.72 24.80
N LEU A 750 43.84 17.69 24.94
CA LEU A 750 44.11 18.98 25.56
C LEU A 750 44.01 18.85 27.09
N GLU A 751 44.95 19.45 27.83
CA GLU A 751 44.86 19.50 29.30
C GLU A 751 43.60 20.26 29.73
N VAL A 752 42.89 19.71 30.72
CA VAL A 752 41.70 20.34 31.30
C VAL A 752 42.13 21.40 32.30
N ASN A 753 42.65 22.52 31.79
CA ASN A 753 42.71 23.76 32.55
C ASN A 753 41.36 24.48 32.41
N ASP A 754 40.77 24.86 33.53
CA ASP A 754 39.55 25.66 33.56
C ASP A 754 39.79 27.00 32.84
N TYR A 755 38.84 27.40 31.99
CA TYR A 755 38.84 28.61 31.13
C TYR A 755 39.77 28.60 29.90
N GLU A 756 39.19 28.29 28.73
CA GLU A 756 39.48 28.86 27.38
C GLU A 756 38.54 28.28 26.30
#